data_AF-A0A1A7QLG8-F1
#
_entry.id   AF-A0A1A7QLG8-F1
#
_cell.length_a   1.000
_cell.length_b   1.000
_cell.length_c   1.000
_cell.angle_alpha   90.00
_cell.angle_beta   90.00
_cell.angle_gamma   90.00
#
_symmetry.space_group_name_H-M   'P 1'
#
loop_
_entity.id
_entity.type
_entity.pdbx_description
1 polymer ?
#
loop_
_entity_poly.entity_id
_entity_poly.type
_entity_poly.pdbx_seq_one_letter_code
_entity_poly.pdbx_strand_id
1 'polypeptide(L)'
;MRPDVLNPLFAETDTLDGVGPKLKKPLEKLGLTRARDLVYHLPERFVTRRAVGTIDEAGEGEQIVVKLAVIEHRGGRNPRAPYRVLAQDSVGNVLSLTYFGRASYTAKKQLPVGENRWVAGKLERYGDMMQIVHPDHVLEEGGDTLQRLCEPVYRLSEGLTQPKMAGLIEQALARAPELPEWCEAGQVEREGWPGWREALRLAHGGEDAAARDRLAYDELLANALALMLVRADNRQRKGQPLKGDGSLRDRLALPFPLTGAQTRSIAEIEGDLVQDTPMLRLLQGDVGAGKTVVALAGMLIAVEAGAQAALLAPTEILARQHYESLRRLAEPTGARVALLTGRDKGKARESTLMGLLDGSIDIVIGTHAIFQDKVAYRNLAMVVIDEQHRFGVGQRLMLASKGRTAPHVLAMTATPIPRTLTLAQYGELDVSKLDELPPGRQTIETRVVPLTRLDEVAAGVERHLTSGQQAYWVCPMVRENENDDTAAAEARYASLKERFGKDVVLVHGQLTPEMKDAAMERFASGQAKLLVATTVIEVGVDVPNATLMVIEQAERFGLAQLHQLRGRVGRGSEKSTCLLLRGDKLSETARDRLALMRETQDGFRLAEEDLRLRGGGELLGTRQSGESAFQIAELEQITRLLPTAHDDARLLMERDGGLEGKRGAAARVLLYLFERDFGVKTLRGG
;
A
#
# COMPACT_ATOMS: atom_id res chain seq x y z
N MET A 1 -29.24 1.47 7.75
CA MET A 1 -30.14 0.64 6.93
C MET A 1 -29.88 1.06 5.50
N ARG A 2 -29.58 0.09 4.63
CA ARG A 2 -29.20 0.34 3.23
C ARG A 2 -30.34 1.08 2.51
N PRO A 3 -30.05 2.10 1.68
CA PRO A 3 -31.04 2.75 0.83
C PRO A 3 -31.72 1.74 -0.10
N ASP A 4 -33.05 1.78 -0.20
CA ASP A 4 -33.81 0.80 -0.99
C ASP A 4 -33.47 0.81 -2.48
N VAL A 5 -33.04 1.98 -2.99
CA VAL A 5 -32.59 2.14 -4.38
C VAL A 5 -31.43 1.20 -4.73
N LEU A 6 -30.61 0.79 -3.75
CA LEU A 6 -29.48 -0.11 -3.96
C LEU A 6 -29.84 -1.59 -3.89
N ASN A 7 -31.05 -1.96 -3.43
CA ASN A 7 -31.44 -3.37 -3.26
C ASN A 7 -31.20 -4.24 -4.51
N PRO A 8 -31.44 -3.78 -5.76
CA PRO A 8 -31.15 -4.57 -6.96
C PRO A 8 -29.68 -4.97 -7.14
N LEU A 9 -28.75 -4.11 -6.71
CA LEU A 9 -27.30 -4.34 -6.83
C LEU A 9 -26.77 -5.25 -5.72
N PHE A 10 -27.46 -5.34 -4.59
CA PHE A 10 -27.04 -6.19 -3.47
C PHE A 10 -27.70 -7.57 -3.48
N ALA A 11 -28.40 -7.93 -4.58
CA ALA A 11 -28.83 -9.29 -4.81
C ALA A 11 -27.60 -10.21 -4.98
N GLU A 12 -27.64 -11.37 -4.34
CA GLU A 12 -26.63 -12.41 -4.47
C GLU A 12 -26.55 -12.90 -5.93
N THR A 13 -25.36 -13.30 -6.37
CA THR A 13 -25.14 -13.74 -7.77
C THR A 13 -25.86 -15.02 -8.12
N ASP A 14 -26.29 -15.82 -7.14
CA ASP A 14 -27.13 -17.00 -7.36
C ASP A 14 -28.53 -16.67 -7.91
N THR A 15 -28.97 -15.42 -7.78
CA THR A 15 -30.22 -14.92 -8.38
C THR A 15 -30.08 -14.55 -9.86
N LEU A 16 -28.89 -14.66 -10.45
CA LEU A 16 -28.64 -14.38 -11.87
C LEU A 16 -28.83 -15.64 -12.72
N ASP A 17 -29.30 -15.43 -13.94
CA ASP A 17 -29.66 -16.52 -14.83
C ASP A 17 -28.43 -17.34 -15.24
N GLY A 18 -28.54 -18.64 -14.98
CA GLY A 18 -27.50 -19.62 -15.24
C GLY A 18 -26.34 -19.60 -14.25
N VAL A 19 -26.51 -19.03 -13.05
CA VAL A 19 -25.59 -19.23 -11.91
C VAL A 19 -26.09 -20.41 -11.07
N GLY A 20 -25.52 -21.60 -11.30
CA GLY A 20 -25.77 -22.78 -10.47
C GLY A 20 -24.67 -23.04 -9.43
N PRO A 21 -24.80 -24.09 -8.58
CA PRO A 21 -23.82 -24.43 -7.54
C PRO A 21 -22.37 -24.59 -8.05
N LYS A 22 -22.20 -24.99 -9.31
CA LYS A 22 -20.89 -25.14 -9.95
C LYS A 22 -20.20 -23.81 -10.28
N LEU A 23 -20.96 -22.76 -10.58
CA LEU A 23 -20.42 -21.43 -10.91
C LEU A 23 -20.25 -20.53 -9.69
N LYS A 24 -20.90 -20.85 -8.57
CA LYS A 24 -20.76 -20.12 -7.31
C LYS A 24 -19.30 -20.07 -6.83
N LYS A 25 -18.62 -21.23 -6.76
CA LYS A 25 -17.22 -21.31 -6.29
C LYS A 25 -16.24 -20.49 -7.15
N PRO A 26 -16.27 -20.56 -8.49
CA PRO A 26 -15.50 -19.66 -9.36
C PRO A 26 -15.74 -18.17 -9.08
N LEU A 27 -17.00 -17.74 -8.95
CA LEU A 27 -17.34 -16.34 -8.68
C LEU A 27 -16.86 -15.90 -7.29
N GLU A 28 -17.04 -16.73 -6.26
CA GLU A 28 -16.53 -16.47 -4.91
C GLU A 28 -14.99 -16.32 -4.88
N LYS A 29 -14.26 -17.13 -5.66
CA LYS A 29 -12.79 -16.98 -5.80
C LYS A 29 -12.38 -15.62 -6.38
N LEU A 30 -13.23 -15.01 -7.21
CA LEU A 30 -13.03 -13.67 -7.76
C LEU A 30 -13.59 -12.56 -6.85
N GLY A 31 -14.24 -12.90 -5.72
CA GLY A 31 -14.93 -11.94 -4.86
C GLY A 31 -16.26 -11.44 -5.43
N LEU A 32 -16.82 -12.11 -6.44
CA LEU A 32 -18.04 -11.69 -7.14
C LEU A 32 -19.28 -12.34 -6.52
N THR A 33 -19.69 -11.84 -5.37
CA THR A 33 -20.79 -12.44 -4.59
C THR A 33 -22.14 -11.80 -4.87
N ARG A 34 -22.16 -10.54 -5.30
CA ARG A 34 -23.36 -9.75 -5.57
C ARG A 34 -23.35 -9.11 -6.95
N ALA A 35 -24.52 -8.67 -7.42
CA ALA A 35 -24.64 -7.94 -8.69
C ALA A 35 -23.75 -6.67 -8.74
N ARG A 36 -23.60 -5.98 -7.61
CA ARG A 36 -22.67 -4.86 -7.42
C ARG A 36 -21.24 -5.24 -7.80
N ASP A 37 -20.77 -6.37 -7.30
CA ASP A 37 -19.38 -6.80 -7.49
C ASP A 37 -19.12 -7.07 -8.99
N LEU A 38 -20.15 -7.56 -9.71
CA LEU A 38 -20.09 -7.78 -11.16
C LEU A 38 -20.05 -6.47 -11.96
N VAL A 39 -20.83 -5.44 -11.61
CA VAL A 39 -20.77 -4.15 -12.32
C VAL A 39 -19.46 -3.39 -12.08
N TYR A 40 -18.71 -3.73 -11.03
CA TYR A 40 -17.37 -3.19 -10.79
C TYR A 40 -16.25 -4.14 -11.23
N HIS A 41 -16.58 -5.29 -11.80
CA HIS A 41 -15.62 -6.20 -12.44
C HIS A 41 -15.25 -5.69 -13.83
N LEU A 42 -14.53 -4.56 -13.86
CA LEU A 42 -14.19 -3.87 -15.11
C LEU A 42 -13.30 -4.74 -16.03
N PRO A 43 -13.41 -4.57 -17.36
CA PRO A 43 -12.54 -5.28 -18.31
C PRO A 43 -11.06 -4.89 -18.13
N GLU A 44 -10.15 -5.87 -18.19
CA GLU A 44 -8.70 -5.60 -18.17
C GLU A 44 -8.22 -4.96 -19.46
N ARG A 45 -8.86 -5.32 -20.57
CA ARG A 45 -8.56 -4.83 -21.91
C ARG A 45 -9.76 -5.02 -22.81
N PHE A 46 -9.71 -4.38 -23.96
CA PHE A 46 -10.65 -4.61 -25.04
C PHE A 46 -9.97 -5.31 -26.21
N VAL A 47 -10.72 -6.16 -26.91
CA VAL A 47 -10.34 -6.65 -28.24
C VAL A 47 -11.11 -5.81 -29.24
N THR A 48 -10.40 -4.86 -29.84
CA THR A 48 -10.92 -4.08 -30.96
C THR A 48 -10.67 -4.84 -32.25
N ARG A 49 -11.73 -5.05 -33.03
CA ARG A 49 -11.67 -5.71 -34.33
C ARG A 49 -12.10 -4.74 -35.41
N ARG A 50 -11.37 -4.75 -36.51
CA ARG A 50 -11.69 -3.93 -37.67
C ARG A 50 -12.59 -4.69 -38.62
N ALA A 51 -13.71 -4.10 -39.02
CA ALA A 51 -14.51 -4.61 -40.12
C ALA A 51 -13.77 -4.35 -41.44
N VAL A 52 -13.55 -5.40 -42.22
CA VAL A 52 -12.91 -5.33 -43.53
C VAL A 52 -13.80 -5.94 -44.60
N GLY A 53 -13.82 -5.33 -45.79
CA GLY A 53 -14.61 -5.80 -46.93
C GLY A 53 -13.97 -6.98 -47.66
N THR A 54 -12.64 -7.00 -47.70
CA THR A 54 -11.80 -8.03 -48.31
C THR A 54 -10.58 -8.32 -47.42
N ILE A 55 -9.93 -9.45 -47.64
CA ILE A 55 -8.76 -9.87 -46.84
C ILE A 55 -7.54 -8.97 -47.14
N ASP A 56 -7.47 -8.38 -48.33
CA ASP A 56 -6.37 -7.51 -48.77
C ASP A 56 -6.32 -6.17 -48.00
N GLU A 57 -7.42 -5.77 -47.37
CA GLU A 57 -7.50 -4.56 -46.55
C GLU A 57 -6.81 -4.68 -45.19
N ALA A 58 -6.42 -5.90 -44.79
CA ALA A 58 -5.90 -6.25 -43.47
C ALA A 58 -4.45 -6.74 -43.50
N GLY A 59 -3.68 -6.36 -42.49
CA GLY A 59 -2.30 -6.83 -42.31
C GLY A 59 -2.20 -8.19 -41.59
N GLU A 60 -1.07 -8.89 -41.79
CA GLU A 60 -0.73 -10.05 -40.97
C GLU A 60 -0.61 -9.63 -39.49
N GLY A 61 -1.33 -10.33 -38.62
CA GLY A 61 -1.39 -10.07 -37.18
C GLY A 61 -2.59 -9.23 -36.71
N GLU A 62 -3.35 -8.65 -37.64
CA GLU A 62 -4.51 -7.79 -37.33
C GLU A 62 -5.74 -8.60 -36.87
N GLN A 63 -6.53 -8.02 -35.97
CA GLN A 63 -7.80 -8.56 -35.52
C GLN A 63 -8.93 -8.03 -36.41
N ILE A 64 -9.56 -8.92 -37.18
CA ILE A 64 -10.52 -8.51 -38.21
C ILE A 64 -11.87 -9.19 -38.05
N VAL A 65 -12.89 -8.56 -38.64
CA VAL A 65 -14.21 -9.14 -38.90
C VAL A 65 -14.46 -9.05 -40.39
N VAL A 66 -14.63 -10.21 -41.05
CA VAL A 66 -14.77 -10.29 -42.50
C VAL A 66 -15.93 -11.23 -42.88
N LYS A 67 -16.67 -10.88 -43.93
CA LYS A 67 -17.72 -11.73 -44.50
C LYS A 67 -17.08 -12.75 -45.43
N LEU A 68 -17.28 -14.03 -45.13
CA LEU A 68 -16.69 -15.14 -45.89
C LEU A 68 -17.75 -16.13 -46.35
N ALA A 69 -17.64 -16.58 -47.59
CA ALA A 69 -18.40 -17.69 -48.15
C ALA A 69 -17.63 -19.00 -47.93
N VAL A 70 -18.24 -19.97 -47.25
CA VAL A 70 -17.60 -21.25 -46.95
C VAL A 70 -17.54 -22.11 -48.21
N ILE A 71 -16.33 -22.49 -48.65
CA ILE A 71 -16.11 -23.27 -49.88
C ILE A 71 -16.09 -24.76 -49.58
N GLU A 72 -15.19 -25.20 -48.70
CA GLU A 72 -15.01 -26.63 -48.42
C GLU A 72 -14.38 -26.88 -47.06
N HIS A 73 -14.56 -28.11 -46.57
CA HIS A 73 -13.99 -28.59 -45.32
C HIS A 73 -12.93 -29.64 -45.60
N ARG A 74 -11.71 -29.42 -45.09
CA ARG A 74 -10.58 -30.35 -45.16
C ARG A 74 -10.30 -30.92 -43.77
N GLY A 75 -10.63 -32.19 -43.60
CA GLY A 75 -10.31 -32.93 -42.38
C GLY A 75 -8.81 -33.25 -42.26
N GLY A 76 -8.30 -33.27 -41.04
CA GLY A 76 -6.94 -33.72 -40.76
C GLY A 76 -6.75 -35.22 -41.07
N ARG A 77 -5.58 -35.61 -41.59
CA ARG A 77 -5.23 -37.01 -41.92
C ARG A 77 -5.21 -37.95 -40.70
N ASN A 78 -5.15 -37.40 -39.48
CA ASN A 78 -5.21 -38.14 -38.22
C ASN A 78 -5.95 -37.30 -37.15
N PRO A 79 -6.33 -37.87 -35.99
CA PRO A 79 -7.11 -37.17 -34.96
C PRO A 79 -6.42 -35.95 -34.32
N ARG A 80 -5.11 -35.77 -34.52
CA ARG A 80 -4.33 -34.61 -34.04
C ARG A 80 -4.07 -33.56 -35.11
N ALA A 81 -4.35 -33.86 -36.37
CA ALA A 81 -4.13 -32.94 -37.48
C ALA A 81 -5.20 -31.84 -37.49
N PRO A 82 -4.85 -30.62 -37.91
CA PRO A 82 -5.79 -29.50 -37.97
C PRO A 82 -6.95 -29.80 -38.91
N TYR A 83 -8.13 -29.36 -38.50
CA TYR A 83 -9.32 -29.27 -39.35
C TYR A 83 -9.36 -27.89 -39.99
N ARG A 84 -9.41 -27.81 -41.31
CA ARG A 84 -9.38 -26.54 -42.04
C ARG A 84 -10.69 -26.35 -42.81
N VAL A 85 -11.26 -25.16 -42.71
CA VAL A 85 -12.39 -24.73 -43.53
C VAL A 85 -11.87 -23.67 -44.49
N LEU A 86 -11.90 -23.95 -45.79
CA LEU A 86 -11.56 -22.94 -46.79
C LEU A 86 -12.77 -22.06 -47.01
N ALA A 87 -12.54 -20.76 -46.97
CA ALA A 87 -13.56 -19.76 -47.20
C ALA A 87 -12.99 -18.62 -48.05
N GLN A 88 -13.85 -17.96 -48.83
CA GLN A 88 -13.48 -16.85 -49.70
C GLN A 88 -14.19 -15.56 -49.32
N ASP A 89 -13.52 -14.43 -49.54
CA ASP A 89 -14.14 -13.11 -49.41
C ASP A 89 -14.95 -12.72 -50.67
N SER A 90 -15.40 -11.47 -50.73
CA SER A 90 -16.24 -10.93 -51.81
C SER A 90 -15.52 -10.80 -53.16
N VAL A 91 -14.19 -10.71 -53.19
CA VAL A 91 -13.37 -10.58 -54.41
C VAL A 91 -12.71 -11.90 -54.83
N GLY A 92 -12.87 -12.95 -54.02
CA GLY A 92 -12.42 -14.31 -54.33
C GLY A 92 -11.10 -14.71 -53.68
N ASN A 93 -10.57 -13.92 -52.74
CA ASN A 93 -9.39 -14.30 -51.98
C ASN A 93 -9.74 -15.45 -51.03
N VAL A 94 -8.90 -16.49 -51.01
CA VAL A 94 -9.13 -17.69 -50.21
C VAL A 94 -8.27 -17.68 -48.96
N LEU A 95 -8.89 -17.92 -47.80
CA LEU A 95 -8.20 -18.18 -46.54
C LEU A 95 -8.64 -19.51 -45.92
N SER A 96 -7.85 -19.97 -44.96
CA SER A 96 -8.13 -21.15 -44.14
C SER A 96 -8.58 -20.77 -42.74
N LEU A 97 -9.78 -21.18 -42.31
CA LEU A 97 -10.18 -21.17 -40.90
C LEU A 97 -9.71 -22.48 -40.26
N THR A 98 -8.70 -22.40 -39.39
CA THR A 98 -7.98 -23.57 -38.87
C THR A 98 -8.42 -23.88 -37.43
N TYR A 99 -8.87 -25.10 -37.18
CA TYR A 99 -9.28 -25.60 -35.86
C TYR A 99 -8.42 -26.79 -35.44
N PHE A 100 -8.00 -26.82 -34.17
CA PHE A 100 -7.32 -27.96 -33.57
C PHE A 100 -8.21 -28.68 -32.54
N GLY A 101 -7.97 -29.99 -32.36
CA GLY A 101 -8.60 -30.78 -31.30
C GLY A 101 -10.14 -30.79 -31.34
N ARG A 102 -10.77 -30.59 -30.18
CA ARG A 102 -12.24 -30.68 -30.03
C ARG A 102 -13.01 -29.56 -30.74
N ALA A 103 -12.37 -28.43 -31.06
CA ALA A 103 -13.02 -27.32 -31.78
C ALA A 103 -13.36 -27.67 -33.24
N SER A 104 -12.73 -28.71 -33.79
CA SER A 104 -13.03 -29.25 -35.12
C SER A 104 -14.47 -29.73 -35.28
N TYR A 105 -15.09 -30.19 -34.17
CA TYR A 105 -16.47 -30.68 -34.18
C TYR A 105 -17.51 -29.55 -34.29
N THR A 106 -17.21 -28.37 -33.73
CA THR A 106 -18.13 -27.22 -33.77
C THR A 106 -18.07 -26.50 -35.11
N ALA A 107 -16.91 -26.50 -35.79
CA ALA A 107 -16.73 -25.87 -37.10
C ALA A 107 -17.71 -26.39 -38.17
N LYS A 108 -17.98 -27.70 -38.20
CA LYS A 108 -18.94 -28.31 -39.16
C LYS A 108 -20.36 -27.76 -39.04
N LYS A 109 -20.79 -27.41 -37.83
CA LYS A 109 -22.14 -26.90 -37.56
C LYS A 109 -22.22 -25.40 -37.80
N GLN A 110 -21.17 -24.65 -37.46
CA GLN A 110 -21.15 -23.18 -37.55
C GLN A 110 -20.85 -22.66 -38.96
N LEU A 111 -20.12 -23.45 -39.76
CA LEU A 111 -19.65 -23.07 -41.11
C LEU A 111 -20.20 -24.06 -42.16
N PRO A 112 -21.51 -24.11 -42.43
CA PRO A 112 -22.05 -24.93 -43.51
C PRO A 112 -21.52 -24.46 -44.88
N VAL A 113 -21.19 -25.42 -45.75
CA VAL A 113 -20.66 -25.15 -47.10
C VAL A 113 -21.70 -24.41 -47.95
N GLY A 114 -21.26 -23.38 -48.65
CA GLY A 114 -22.10 -22.56 -49.53
C GLY A 114 -22.78 -21.38 -48.84
N GLU A 115 -22.69 -21.26 -47.51
CA GLU A 115 -23.29 -20.14 -46.79
C GLU A 115 -22.26 -19.04 -46.46
N ASN A 116 -22.76 -17.82 -46.36
CA ASN A 116 -21.99 -16.68 -45.90
C ASN A 116 -21.99 -16.63 -44.36
N ARG A 117 -20.82 -16.36 -43.78
CA ARG A 117 -20.66 -16.12 -42.35
C ARG A 117 -19.75 -14.93 -42.11
N TRP A 118 -20.08 -14.14 -41.10
CA TRP A 118 -19.14 -13.16 -40.56
C TRP A 118 -18.20 -13.86 -39.61
N VAL A 119 -16.91 -13.76 -39.89
CA VAL A 119 -15.86 -14.44 -39.14
C VAL A 119 -14.97 -13.41 -38.49
N ALA A 120 -14.82 -13.51 -37.18
CA ALA A 120 -13.95 -12.66 -36.38
C ALA A 120 -12.72 -13.44 -35.92
N GLY A 121 -11.55 -12.85 -36.01
CA GLY A 121 -10.33 -13.40 -35.43
C GLY A 121 -9.07 -12.77 -35.97
N LYS A 122 -7.94 -13.30 -35.50
CA LYS A 122 -6.63 -12.82 -35.89
C LYS A 122 -6.23 -13.38 -37.25
N LEU A 123 -5.93 -12.50 -38.18
CA LEU A 123 -5.44 -12.85 -39.50
C LEU A 123 -3.95 -13.20 -39.39
N GLU A 124 -3.59 -14.44 -39.69
CA GLU A 124 -2.22 -14.94 -39.64
C GLU A 124 -1.84 -15.60 -40.97
N ARG A 125 -0.56 -15.87 -41.17
CA ARG A 125 -0.06 -16.54 -42.38
C ARG A 125 0.62 -17.85 -42.04
N TYR A 126 0.34 -18.90 -42.81
CA TYR A 126 1.02 -20.19 -42.71
C TYR A 126 1.47 -20.66 -44.09
N GLY A 127 2.78 -20.59 -44.34
CA GLY A 127 3.32 -20.69 -45.69
C GLY A 127 2.80 -19.53 -46.55
N ASP A 128 2.24 -19.83 -47.71
CA ASP A 128 1.69 -18.84 -48.64
C ASP A 128 0.19 -18.58 -48.44
N MET A 129 -0.44 -19.21 -47.44
CA MET A 129 -1.89 -19.13 -47.21
C MET A 129 -2.22 -18.30 -45.98
N MET A 130 -3.14 -17.35 -46.14
CA MET A 130 -3.75 -16.63 -45.04
C MET A 130 -4.67 -17.56 -44.26
N GLN A 131 -4.69 -17.41 -42.94
CA GLN A 131 -5.54 -18.22 -42.07
C GLN A 131 -6.03 -17.42 -40.85
N ILE A 132 -7.16 -17.86 -40.31
CA ILE A 132 -7.60 -17.48 -38.96
C ILE A 132 -7.60 -18.75 -38.14
N VAL A 133 -6.72 -18.82 -37.14
CA VAL A 133 -6.62 -19.97 -36.25
C VAL A 133 -7.60 -19.79 -35.10
N HIS A 134 -8.49 -20.76 -34.90
CA HIS A 134 -9.56 -20.70 -33.92
C HIS A 134 -10.32 -19.37 -33.96
N PRO A 135 -11.12 -19.10 -35.01
CA PRO A 135 -11.93 -17.89 -35.08
C PRO A 135 -12.66 -17.62 -33.79
N ASP A 136 -12.55 -16.39 -33.29
CA ASP A 136 -13.17 -15.93 -32.05
C ASP A 136 -14.69 -16.08 -32.14
N HIS A 137 -15.25 -15.70 -33.30
CA HIS A 137 -16.69 -15.76 -33.57
C HIS A 137 -16.98 -16.13 -35.01
N VAL A 138 -18.08 -16.87 -35.19
CA VAL A 138 -18.70 -17.17 -36.48
C VAL A 138 -20.18 -16.82 -36.35
N LEU A 139 -20.65 -15.89 -37.18
CA LEU A 139 -21.98 -15.29 -37.10
C LEU A 139 -22.76 -15.45 -38.40
N GLU A 140 -24.07 -15.63 -38.24
CA GLU A 140 -25.04 -15.58 -39.34
C GLU A 140 -25.34 -14.13 -39.75
N GLU A 141 -25.99 -13.96 -40.90
CA GLU A 141 -26.29 -12.65 -41.46
C GLU A 141 -27.45 -11.99 -40.67
N GLY A 142 -27.12 -11.08 -39.74
CA GLY A 142 -28.08 -10.27 -39.00
C GLY A 142 -27.54 -9.59 -37.72
N GLY A 143 -27.76 -8.27 -37.60
CA GLY A 143 -27.89 -7.49 -36.34
C GLY A 143 -26.65 -7.22 -35.48
N ASP A 144 -25.96 -8.26 -35.00
CA ASP A 144 -25.03 -8.13 -33.85
C ASP A 144 -23.56 -7.88 -34.24
N THR A 145 -23.28 -7.69 -35.53
CA THR A 145 -21.90 -7.56 -36.05
C THR A 145 -21.18 -6.33 -35.49
N LEU A 146 -21.92 -5.26 -35.16
CA LEU A 146 -21.36 -4.01 -34.62
C LEU A 146 -20.94 -4.12 -33.14
N GLN A 147 -21.66 -4.91 -32.32
CA GLN A 147 -21.34 -5.10 -30.91
C GLN A 147 -20.03 -5.88 -30.70
N ARG A 148 -19.51 -6.57 -31.72
CA ARG A 148 -18.29 -7.38 -31.65
C ARG A 148 -17.04 -6.69 -32.20
N LEU A 149 -17.17 -5.43 -32.61
CA LEU A 149 -16.05 -4.57 -33.00
C LEU A 149 -15.18 -4.17 -31.80
N CYS A 150 -15.74 -4.16 -30.59
CA CYS A 150 -15.00 -3.92 -29.37
C CYS A 150 -15.55 -4.86 -28.29
N GLU A 151 -14.78 -5.87 -27.90
CA GLU A 151 -15.21 -6.83 -26.89
C GLU A 151 -14.40 -6.69 -25.59
N PRO A 152 -15.07 -6.57 -24.43
CA PRO A 152 -14.39 -6.54 -23.15
C PRO A 152 -13.80 -7.91 -22.80
N VAL A 153 -12.58 -7.89 -22.24
CA VAL A 153 -11.92 -9.08 -21.71
C VAL A 153 -11.83 -8.96 -20.19
N TYR A 154 -12.51 -9.86 -19.50
CA TYR A 154 -12.59 -9.86 -18.05
C TYR A 154 -11.60 -10.83 -17.42
N ARG A 155 -11.23 -10.58 -16.16
CA ARG A 155 -10.56 -11.58 -15.32
C ARG A 155 -11.46 -12.79 -15.11
N LEU A 156 -10.89 -13.98 -15.26
CA LEU A 156 -11.59 -15.25 -15.08
C LEU A 156 -10.90 -16.10 -14.01
N SER A 157 -11.69 -16.94 -13.35
CA SER A 157 -11.20 -18.06 -12.54
C SER A 157 -11.47 -19.38 -13.26
N GLU A 158 -10.80 -20.45 -12.84
CA GLU A 158 -11.04 -21.80 -13.35
C GLU A 158 -12.54 -22.16 -13.30
N GLY A 159 -13.08 -22.59 -14.44
CA GLY A 159 -14.50 -22.93 -14.60
C GLY A 159 -15.39 -21.80 -15.15
N LEU A 160 -14.87 -20.59 -15.35
CA LEU A 160 -15.56 -19.47 -16.02
C LEU A 160 -14.99 -19.23 -17.43
N THR A 161 -15.85 -18.75 -18.34
CA THR A 161 -15.49 -18.38 -19.71
C THR A 161 -15.88 -16.92 -19.98
N GLN A 162 -15.23 -16.27 -20.95
CA GLN A 162 -15.52 -14.86 -21.29
C GLN A 162 -17.01 -14.62 -21.62
N PRO A 163 -17.68 -15.43 -22.47
CA PRO A 163 -19.09 -15.19 -22.79
C PRO A 163 -20.00 -15.34 -21.58
N LYS A 164 -19.67 -16.28 -20.67
CA LYS A 164 -20.47 -16.46 -19.45
C LYS A 164 -20.27 -15.28 -18.50
N MET A 165 -19.04 -14.79 -18.33
CA MET A 165 -18.76 -13.61 -17.51
C MET A 165 -19.46 -12.37 -18.07
N ALA A 166 -19.31 -12.10 -19.38
CA ALA A 166 -19.94 -10.98 -20.05
C ALA A 166 -21.47 -10.98 -19.89
N GLY A 167 -22.12 -12.15 -20.08
CA GLY A 167 -23.57 -12.27 -19.89
C GLY A 167 -24.04 -12.09 -18.45
N LEU A 168 -23.21 -12.42 -17.44
CA LEU A 168 -23.53 -12.14 -16.03
C LEU A 168 -23.39 -10.65 -15.71
N ILE A 169 -22.39 -9.99 -16.27
CA ILE A 169 -22.16 -8.55 -16.11
C ILE A 169 -23.28 -7.76 -16.78
N GLU A 170 -23.72 -8.16 -17.99
CA GLU A 170 -24.85 -7.52 -18.67
C GLU A 170 -26.14 -7.60 -17.84
N GLN A 171 -26.43 -8.77 -17.26
CA GLN A 171 -27.56 -8.92 -16.33
C GLN A 171 -27.41 -8.04 -15.09
N ALA A 172 -26.20 -7.87 -14.56
CA ALA A 172 -25.93 -7.00 -13.43
C ALA A 172 -26.08 -5.51 -13.79
N LEU A 173 -25.59 -5.09 -14.96
CA LEU A 173 -25.75 -3.73 -15.49
C LEU A 173 -27.22 -3.40 -15.76
N ALA A 174 -28.03 -4.37 -16.20
CA ALA A 174 -29.47 -4.20 -16.36
C ALA A 174 -30.19 -3.93 -15.03
N ARG A 175 -29.64 -4.41 -13.90
CA ARG A 175 -30.13 -4.16 -12.54
C ARG A 175 -29.63 -2.83 -11.95
N ALA A 176 -28.71 -2.13 -12.62
CA ALA A 176 -28.19 -0.85 -12.14
C ALA A 176 -29.29 0.24 -12.19
N PRO A 177 -29.68 0.82 -11.05
CA PRO A 177 -30.71 1.86 -10.98
C PRO A 177 -30.18 3.21 -11.47
N GLU A 178 -31.07 4.18 -11.67
CA GLU A 178 -30.65 5.58 -11.70
C GLU A 178 -30.34 6.05 -10.28
N LEU A 179 -29.14 6.59 -10.06
CA LEU A 179 -28.71 7.08 -8.76
C LEU A 179 -28.57 8.62 -8.78
N PRO A 180 -28.85 9.29 -7.65
CA PRO A 180 -28.62 10.73 -7.55
C PRO A 180 -27.12 11.06 -7.62
N GLU A 181 -26.80 12.24 -8.15
CA GLU A 181 -25.43 12.73 -8.24
C GLU A 181 -24.88 13.13 -6.86
N TRP A 182 -23.67 12.66 -6.53
CA TRP A 182 -22.95 12.91 -5.28
C TRP A 182 -21.73 13.81 -5.46
N CYS A 183 -21.16 13.86 -6.66
CA CYS A 183 -20.04 14.73 -7.01
C CYS A 183 -20.49 16.20 -6.99
N GLU A 184 -19.56 17.10 -6.71
CA GLU A 184 -19.80 18.53 -6.87
C GLU A 184 -20.04 18.88 -8.35
N ALA A 185 -20.99 19.78 -8.63
CA ALA A 185 -21.45 20.03 -9.99
C ALA A 185 -20.35 20.61 -10.89
N GLY A 186 -19.55 21.55 -10.38
CA GLY A 186 -18.40 22.10 -11.10
C GLY A 186 -17.32 21.06 -11.37
N GLN A 187 -17.13 20.09 -10.48
CA GLN A 187 -16.23 18.96 -10.69
C GLN A 187 -16.71 18.07 -11.85
N VAL A 188 -18.00 17.72 -11.90
CA VAL A 188 -18.57 16.92 -12.99
C VAL A 188 -18.45 17.64 -14.34
N GLU A 189 -18.77 18.94 -14.37
CA GLU A 189 -18.73 19.76 -15.58
C GLU A 189 -17.29 19.91 -16.11
N ARG A 190 -16.32 20.15 -15.23
CA ARG A 190 -14.91 20.35 -15.61
C ARG A 190 -14.29 19.10 -16.24
N GLU A 191 -14.59 17.92 -15.71
CA GLU A 191 -14.01 16.66 -16.19
C GLU A 191 -14.85 16.01 -17.31
N GLY A 192 -16.04 16.55 -17.59
CA GLY A 192 -16.97 15.99 -18.58
C GLY A 192 -17.47 14.59 -18.20
N TRP A 193 -17.64 14.31 -16.91
CA TRP A 193 -17.99 12.97 -16.47
C TRP A 193 -19.45 12.61 -16.77
N PRO A 194 -19.71 11.39 -17.26
CA PRO A 194 -21.07 10.88 -17.37
C PRO A 194 -21.67 10.63 -15.98
N GLY A 195 -23.00 10.49 -15.92
CA GLY A 195 -23.69 10.01 -14.72
C GLY A 195 -23.29 8.56 -14.40
N TRP A 196 -23.38 8.15 -13.13
CA TRP A 196 -22.88 6.86 -12.64
C TRP A 196 -23.28 5.64 -13.50
N ARG A 197 -24.56 5.50 -13.83
CA ARG A 197 -25.06 4.35 -14.61
C ARG A 197 -24.48 4.33 -16.03
N GLU A 198 -24.38 5.51 -16.64
CA GLU A 198 -23.80 5.65 -17.97
C GLU A 198 -22.29 5.41 -17.95
N ALA A 199 -21.60 5.84 -16.89
CA ALA A 199 -20.19 5.54 -16.66
C ALA A 199 -19.94 4.03 -16.62
N LEU A 200 -20.78 3.26 -15.91
CA LEU A 200 -20.71 1.79 -15.92
C LEU A 200 -20.89 1.23 -17.34
N ARG A 201 -21.92 1.68 -18.06
CA ARG A 201 -22.21 1.18 -19.42
C ARG A 201 -21.05 1.46 -20.38
N LEU A 202 -20.49 2.66 -20.34
CA LEU A 202 -19.36 3.08 -21.17
C LEU A 202 -18.08 2.30 -20.80
N ALA A 203 -17.78 2.16 -19.50
CA ALA A 203 -16.60 1.44 -19.02
C ALA A 203 -16.59 -0.06 -19.37
N HIS A 204 -17.76 -0.68 -19.57
CA HIS A 204 -17.90 -2.05 -20.05
C HIS A 204 -18.00 -2.17 -21.57
N GLY A 205 -18.35 -1.08 -22.27
CA GLY A 205 -18.56 -1.05 -23.72
C GLY A 205 -17.32 -0.67 -24.55
N GLY A 206 -16.33 0.01 -23.97
CA GLY A 206 -15.11 0.38 -24.67
C GLY A 206 -14.10 1.15 -23.83
N GLU A 207 -13.05 1.64 -24.49
CA GLU A 207 -12.03 2.49 -23.87
C GLU A 207 -12.54 3.93 -23.71
N ASP A 208 -13.30 4.17 -22.65
CA ASP A 208 -13.75 5.50 -22.24
C ASP A 208 -13.01 5.95 -20.97
N ALA A 209 -12.08 6.89 -21.14
CA ALA A 209 -11.25 7.40 -20.05
C ALA A 209 -12.08 8.20 -19.03
N ALA A 210 -13.07 8.99 -19.47
CA ALA A 210 -13.90 9.80 -18.60
C ALA A 210 -14.81 8.94 -17.72
N ALA A 211 -15.38 7.86 -18.29
CA ALA A 211 -16.18 6.89 -17.55
C ALA A 211 -15.34 6.14 -16.51
N ARG A 212 -14.13 5.70 -16.86
CA ARG A 212 -13.21 5.03 -15.91
C ARG A 212 -12.76 5.98 -14.80
N ASP A 213 -12.43 7.22 -15.13
CA ASP A 213 -12.08 8.24 -14.15
C ASP A 213 -13.24 8.57 -13.23
N ARG A 214 -14.46 8.63 -13.75
CA ARG A 214 -15.67 8.83 -12.95
C ARG A 214 -15.84 7.71 -11.91
N LEU A 215 -15.75 6.45 -12.31
CA LEU A 215 -15.90 5.31 -11.40
C LEU A 215 -14.76 5.23 -10.37
N ALA A 216 -13.53 5.54 -10.78
CA ALA A 216 -12.40 5.64 -9.87
C ALA A 216 -12.61 6.79 -8.86
N TYR A 217 -13.03 7.96 -9.33
CA TYR A 217 -13.33 9.11 -8.47
C TYR A 217 -14.43 8.80 -7.45
N ASP A 218 -15.50 8.11 -7.87
CA ASP A 218 -16.58 7.69 -6.97
C ASP A 218 -16.04 6.84 -5.80
N GLU A 219 -15.13 5.91 -6.09
CA GLU A 219 -14.48 5.09 -5.05
C GLU A 219 -13.61 5.93 -4.10
N LEU A 220 -12.80 6.84 -4.65
CA LEU A 220 -11.92 7.72 -3.88
C LEU A 220 -12.73 8.67 -2.98
N LEU A 221 -13.82 9.23 -3.52
CA LEU A 221 -14.73 10.11 -2.79
C LEU A 221 -15.44 9.34 -1.67
N ALA A 222 -15.91 8.11 -1.94
CA ALA A 222 -16.51 7.26 -0.92
C ALA A 222 -15.55 6.99 0.24
N ASN A 223 -14.29 6.69 -0.07
CA ASN A 223 -13.25 6.47 0.94
C ASN A 223 -12.93 7.75 1.73
N ALA A 224 -12.74 8.88 1.03
CA ALA A 224 -12.49 10.16 1.68
C ALA A 224 -13.63 10.56 2.64
N LEU A 225 -14.89 10.43 2.19
CA LEU A 225 -16.07 10.68 3.02
C LEU A 225 -16.10 9.77 4.25
N ALA A 226 -15.82 8.48 4.09
CA ALA A 226 -15.80 7.54 5.21
C ALA A 226 -14.78 7.93 6.28
N LEU A 227 -13.57 8.33 5.86
CA LEU A 227 -12.53 8.81 6.77
C LEU A 227 -12.92 10.10 7.46
N MET A 228 -13.55 11.04 6.75
CA MET A 228 -14.04 12.28 7.35
C MET A 228 -15.18 12.05 8.35
N LEU A 229 -16.04 11.07 8.12
CA LEU A 229 -17.08 10.67 9.07
C LEU A 229 -16.48 10.05 10.34
N VAL A 230 -15.48 9.18 10.19
CA VAL A 230 -14.73 8.65 11.35
C VAL A 230 -14.06 9.79 12.12
N ARG A 231 -13.48 10.77 11.42
CA ARG A 231 -12.89 11.95 12.04
C ARG A 231 -13.92 12.81 12.77
N ALA A 232 -15.09 13.03 12.17
CA ALA A 232 -16.18 13.78 12.78
C ALA A 232 -16.74 13.07 14.04
N ASP A 233 -16.91 11.75 14.00
CA ASP A 233 -17.27 10.94 15.16
C ASP A 233 -16.23 11.05 16.28
N ASN A 234 -14.94 10.92 15.94
CA ASN A 234 -13.86 11.08 16.91
C ASN A 234 -13.86 12.48 17.56
N ARG A 235 -14.17 13.54 16.80
CA ARG A 235 -14.33 14.90 17.33
C ARG A 235 -15.55 15.07 18.25
N GLN A 236 -16.56 14.20 18.17
CA GLN A 236 -17.67 14.22 19.12
C GLN A 236 -17.32 13.55 20.47
N ARG A 237 -16.26 12.74 20.50
CA ARG A 237 -15.80 12.11 21.74
C ARG A 237 -15.22 13.16 22.67
N LYS A 238 -15.50 12.99 23.96
CA LYS A 238 -14.91 13.82 25.02
C LYS A 238 -13.54 13.27 25.41
N GLY A 239 -12.53 14.11 25.25
CA GLY A 239 -11.18 13.93 25.77
C GLY A 239 -10.98 14.66 27.09
N GLN A 240 -9.76 14.65 27.57
CA GLN A 240 -9.33 15.46 28.72
C GLN A 240 -8.42 16.57 28.19
N PRO A 241 -8.79 17.87 28.26
CA PRO A 241 -7.88 18.96 27.95
C PRO A 241 -6.60 18.89 28.78
N LEU A 242 -5.46 18.95 28.12
CA LEU A 242 -4.13 18.97 28.72
C LEU A 242 -3.50 20.33 28.45
N LYS A 243 -3.51 21.19 29.46
CA LYS A 243 -2.85 22.49 29.42
C LYS A 243 -1.57 22.43 30.25
N GLY A 244 -0.44 22.30 29.57
CA GLY A 244 0.87 22.38 30.20
C GLY A 244 1.18 23.80 30.67
N ASP A 245 1.92 23.91 31.77
CA ASP A 245 2.36 25.18 32.35
C ASP A 245 3.81 25.54 31.99
N GLY A 246 4.50 24.68 31.22
CA GLY A 246 5.89 24.85 30.82
C GLY A 246 6.91 24.47 31.91
N SER A 247 6.45 24.15 33.12
CA SER A 247 7.33 23.92 34.28
C SER A 247 8.34 22.78 34.10
N LEU A 248 7.99 21.79 33.28
CA LEU A 248 8.85 20.66 32.94
C LEU A 248 9.56 20.89 31.60
N ARG A 249 8.83 21.36 30.59
CA ARG A 249 9.37 21.59 29.24
C ARG A 249 10.49 22.62 29.22
N ASP A 250 10.39 23.69 29.98
CA ASP A 250 11.42 24.75 30.06
C ASP A 250 12.72 24.26 30.71
N ARG A 251 12.67 23.14 31.44
CA ARG A 251 13.84 22.50 32.05
C ARG A 251 14.50 21.45 31.16
N LEU A 252 13.96 21.17 29.97
CA LEU A 252 14.57 20.22 29.03
C LEU A 252 15.94 20.72 28.60
N ALA A 253 16.99 19.99 28.99
CA ALA A 253 18.35 20.23 28.52
C ALA A 253 18.59 19.44 27.23
N LEU A 254 18.14 19.98 26.10
CA LEU A 254 18.39 19.37 24.79
C LEU A 254 19.84 19.62 24.35
N PRO A 255 20.53 18.61 23.79
CA PRO A 255 21.91 18.76 23.31
C PRO A 255 22.01 19.56 22.00
N PHE A 256 20.88 19.92 21.40
CA PHE A 256 20.77 20.70 20.16
C PHE A 256 19.55 21.61 20.23
N PRO A 257 19.56 22.76 19.53
CA PRO A 257 18.36 23.58 19.41
C PRO A 257 17.32 22.88 18.53
N LEU A 258 16.05 23.10 18.85
CA LEU A 258 14.95 22.57 18.05
C LEU A 258 14.97 23.18 16.64
N THR A 259 14.62 22.37 15.64
CA THR A 259 14.40 22.87 14.28
C THR A 259 13.10 23.66 14.19
N GLY A 260 12.90 24.41 13.10
CA GLY A 260 11.63 25.06 12.82
C GLY A 260 10.51 24.04 12.72
N ALA A 261 10.75 22.92 12.03
CA ALA A 261 9.77 21.85 11.87
C ALA A 261 9.37 21.18 13.20
N GLN A 262 10.34 20.97 14.11
CA GLN A 262 10.06 20.44 15.45
C GLN A 262 9.24 21.43 16.26
N THR A 263 9.60 22.72 16.24
CA THR A 263 8.90 23.78 16.96
C THR A 263 7.45 23.92 16.47
N ARG A 264 7.23 23.93 15.15
CA ARG A 264 5.89 23.92 14.53
C ARG A 264 5.09 22.70 14.97
N SER A 265 5.67 21.51 14.88
CA SER A 265 4.98 20.25 15.24
C SER A 265 4.61 20.20 16.73
N ILE A 266 5.46 20.71 17.62
CA ILE A 266 5.16 20.82 19.06
C ILE A 266 3.99 21.79 19.29
N ALA A 267 3.98 22.94 18.61
CA ALA A 267 2.88 23.91 18.74
C ALA A 267 1.55 23.35 18.21
N GLU A 268 1.56 22.60 17.11
CA GLU A 268 0.38 21.89 16.59
C GLU A 268 -0.15 20.86 17.58
N ILE A 269 0.74 20.05 18.17
CA ILE A 269 0.38 19.07 19.22
C ILE A 269 -0.19 19.79 20.45
N GLU A 270 0.45 20.85 20.93
CA GLU A 270 -0.02 21.63 22.07
C GLU A 270 -1.41 22.24 21.81
N GLY A 271 -1.65 22.77 20.61
CA GLY A 271 -2.95 23.28 20.19
C GLY A 271 -4.06 22.22 20.26
N ASP A 272 -3.76 21.00 19.83
CA ASP A 272 -4.70 19.88 19.88
C ASP A 272 -4.91 19.33 21.31
N LEU A 273 -3.84 19.27 22.12
CA LEU A 273 -3.89 18.76 23.49
C LEU A 273 -4.77 19.61 24.41
N VAL A 274 -4.89 20.91 24.16
CA VAL A 274 -5.73 21.82 24.96
C VAL A 274 -7.22 21.68 24.63
N GLN A 275 -7.59 20.96 23.56
CA GLN A 275 -9.00 20.79 23.16
C GLN A 275 -9.74 19.76 24.02
N ASP A 276 -11.06 19.90 24.10
CA ASP A 276 -11.97 18.92 24.73
C ASP A 276 -12.14 17.64 23.90
N THR A 277 -11.55 17.57 22.71
CA THR A 277 -11.62 16.43 21.79
C THR A 277 -10.29 15.69 21.76
N PRO A 278 -10.27 14.34 21.80
CA PRO A 278 -9.02 13.58 21.75
C PRO A 278 -8.25 13.87 20.46
N MET A 279 -6.97 14.19 20.60
CA MET A 279 -6.06 14.34 19.46
C MET A 279 -5.84 12.99 18.78
N LEU A 280 -5.86 12.97 17.45
CA LEU A 280 -5.44 11.83 16.64
C LEU A 280 -4.50 12.34 15.55
N ARG A 281 -3.18 12.29 15.83
CA ARG A 281 -2.17 12.93 14.99
C ARG A 281 -1.08 11.95 14.58
N LEU A 282 -0.65 12.03 13.32
CA LEU A 282 0.48 11.32 12.73
C LEU A 282 1.66 12.29 12.57
N LEU A 283 2.71 12.08 13.36
CA LEU A 283 4.00 12.73 13.22
C LEU A 283 4.87 11.96 12.22
N GLN A 284 5.03 12.52 11.03
CA GLN A 284 5.92 11.99 10.00
C GLN A 284 7.24 12.72 10.04
N GLY A 285 8.34 11.98 9.89
CA GLY A 285 9.65 12.58 9.74
C GLY A 285 10.65 11.54 9.31
N ASP A 286 11.70 11.97 8.63
CA ASP A 286 12.81 11.10 8.27
C ASP A 286 13.43 10.45 9.53
N VAL A 287 14.13 9.34 9.36
CA VAL A 287 14.94 8.68 10.36
C VAL A 287 15.93 9.70 10.94
N GLY A 288 15.83 9.97 12.24
CA GLY A 288 16.69 10.96 12.91
C GLY A 288 16.22 12.42 12.80
N ALA A 289 15.01 12.70 12.31
CA ALA A 289 14.42 14.05 12.31
C ALA A 289 14.05 14.58 13.73
N GLY A 290 14.33 13.82 14.79
CA GLY A 290 14.02 14.20 16.17
C GLY A 290 12.58 13.96 16.62
N LYS A 291 11.86 13.01 15.99
CA LYS A 291 10.49 12.60 16.39
C LYS A 291 10.34 12.33 17.89
N THR A 292 11.33 11.67 18.49
CA THR A 292 11.36 11.36 19.93
C THR A 292 11.32 12.61 20.80
N VAL A 293 11.94 13.71 20.40
CA VAL A 293 11.92 14.97 21.16
C VAL A 293 10.54 15.63 21.10
N VAL A 294 9.92 15.63 19.92
CA VAL A 294 8.54 16.13 19.74
C VAL A 294 7.55 15.30 20.56
N ALA A 295 7.68 13.97 20.56
CA ALA A 295 6.87 13.09 21.39
C ALA A 295 7.09 13.33 22.89
N LEU A 296 8.34 13.50 23.34
CA LEU A 296 8.65 13.83 24.73
C LEU A 296 8.01 15.15 25.17
N ALA A 297 8.08 16.18 24.34
CA ALA A 297 7.45 17.47 24.64
C ALA A 297 5.94 17.31 24.84
N GLY A 298 5.26 16.57 23.96
CA GLY A 298 3.84 16.25 24.12
C GLY A 298 3.54 15.46 25.41
N MET A 299 4.34 14.43 25.70
CA MET A 299 4.17 13.65 26.94
C MET A 299 4.37 14.52 28.19
N LEU A 300 5.31 15.46 28.17
CA LEU A 300 5.52 16.40 29.29
C LEU A 300 4.36 17.38 29.46
N ILE A 301 3.68 17.81 28.39
CA ILE A 301 2.44 18.60 28.50
C ILE A 301 1.38 17.83 29.29
N ALA A 302 1.26 16.52 29.03
CA ALA A 302 0.34 15.67 29.79
C ALA A 302 0.72 15.59 31.28
N VAL A 303 2.02 15.48 31.58
CA VAL A 303 2.53 15.44 32.96
C VAL A 303 2.36 16.78 33.68
N GLU A 304 2.62 17.90 33.01
CA GLU A 304 2.36 19.26 33.51
C GLU A 304 0.86 19.45 33.86
N ALA A 305 -0.03 18.83 33.08
CA ALA A 305 -1.47 18.82 33.35
C ALA A 305 -1.91 17.81 34.44
N GLY A 306 -0.96 17.15 35.13
CA GLY A 306 -1.24 16.17 36.19
C GLY A 306 -1.75 14.81 35.69
N ALA A 307 -1.49 14.46 34.44
CA ALA A 307 -1.81 13.17 33.85
C ALA A 307 -0.55 12.34 33.55
N GLN A 308 -0.77 11.08 33.15
CA GLN A 308 0.29 10.15 32.77
C GLN A 308 0.31 9.99 31.26
N ALA A 309 1.50 9.66 30.73
CA ALA A 309 1.71 9.34 29.33
C ALA A 309 2.29 7.94 29.13
N ALA A 310 2.04 7.35 27.96
CA ALA A 310 2.60 6.06 27.58
C ALA A 310 3.22 6.12 26.18
N LEU A 311 4.38 5.46 25.98
CA LEU A 311 4.97 5.23 24.67
C LEU A 311 5.00 3.73 24.36
N LEU A 312 4.38 3.37 23.25
CA LEU A 312 4.34 2.03 22.71
C LEU A 312 5.39 1.85 21.62
N ALA A 313 6.31 0.91 21.83
CA ALA A 313 7.31 0.50 20.86
C ALA A 313 7.05 -0.93 20.35
N PRO A 314 7.39 -1.26 19.08
CA PRO A 314 7.02 -2.54 18.47
C PRO A 314 7.86 -3.71 18.99
N THR A 315 9.08 -3.44 19.44
CA THR A 315 10.01 -4.45 19.96
C THR A 315 10.57 -4.02 21.31
N GLU A 316 11.04 -5.00 22.09
CA GLU A 316 11.66 -4.73 23.38
C GLU A 316 12.94 -3.89 23.26
N ILE A 317 13.74 -4.13 22.21
CA ILE A 317 14.96 -3.36 21.94
C ILE A 317 14.62 -1.87 21.76
N LEU A 318 13.62 -1.57 20.94
CA LEU A 318 13.16 -0.20 20.71
C LEU A 318 12.58 0.42 21.99
N ALA A 319 11.81 -0.34 22.77
CA ALA A 319 11.31 0.14 24.07
C ALA A 319 12.45 0.52 25.02
N ARG A 320 13.50 -0.31 25.11
CA ARG A 320 14.69 -0.04 25.94
C ARG A 320 15.47 1.18 25.44
N GLN A 321 15.62 1.34 24.13
CA GLN A 321 16.29 2.51 23.54
C GLN A 321 15.54 3.81 23.82
N HIS A 322 14.22 3.81 23.61
CA HIS A 322 13.37 4.93 23.98
C HIS A 322 13.47 5.22 25.48
N TYR A 323 13.46 4.19 26.33
CA TYR A 323 13.64 4.36 27.77
C TYR A 323 14.96 5.03 28.13
N GLU A 324 16.09 4.53 27.65
CA GLU A 324 17.41 5.11 27.94
C GLU A 324 17.56 6.53 27.39
N SER A 325 16.98 6.83 26.22
CA SER A 325 17.01 8.17 25.64
C SER A 325 16.11 9.14 26.41
N LEU A 326 14.84 8.78 26.59
CA LEU A 326 13.84 9.64 27.22
C LEU A 326 14.11 9.84 28.70
N ARG A 327 14.59 8.82 29.43
CA ARG A 327 14.99 8.95 30.83
C ARG A 327 16.10 10.00 30.99
N ARG A 328 17.12 9.96 30.14
CA ARG A 328 18.22 10.95 30.17
C ARG A 328 17.75 12.35 29.83
N LEU A 329 16.89 12.50 28.82
CA LEU A 329 16.33 13.79 28.43
C LEU A 329 15.36 14.35 29.47
N ALA A 330 14.60 13.50 30.16
CA ALA A 330 13.61 13.89 31.15
C ALA A 330 14.20 14.12 32.55
N GLU A 331 15.41 13.62 32.85
CA GLU A 331 16.06 13.74 34.16
C GLU A 331 16.07 15.17 34.73
N PRO A 332 16.42 16.23 33.95
CA PRO A 332 16.41 17.61 34.45
C PRO A 332 15.02 18.15 34.81
N THR A 333 13.97 17.55 34.25
CA THR A 333 12.57 17.94 34.49
C THR A 333 12.05 17.38 35.82
N GLY A 334 12.60 16.25 36.27
CA GLY A 334 12.11 15.49 37.43
C GLY A 334 11.00 14.49 37.11
N ALA A 335 10.55 14.40 35.85
CA ALA A 335 9.55 13.42 35.43
C ALA A 335 10.10 11.98 35.54
N ARG A 336 9.32 11.10 36.16
CA ARG A 336 9.67 9.69 36.37
C ARG A 336 9.26 8.84 35.19
N VAL A 337 10.26 8.38 34.45
CA VAL A 337 10.12 7.47 33.31
C VAL A 337 10.36 6.03 33.77
N ALA A 338 9.47 5.10 33.39
CA ALA A 338 9.61 3.68 33.67
C ALA A 338 9.55 2.82 32.40
N LEU A 339 10.15 1.63 32.45
CA LEU A 339 10.09 0.63 31.39
C LEU A 339 9.19 -0.53 31.81
N LEU A 340 8.32 -0.99 30.92
CA LEU A 340 7.50 -2.18 31.12
C LEU A 340 7.43 -3.04 29.85
N THR A 341 8.02 -4.23 29.92
CA THR A 341 8.18 -5.18 28.82
C THR A 341 7.63 -6.57 29.21
N GLY A 342 7.57 -7.48 28.23
CA GLY A 342 7.12 -8.86 28.48
C GLY A 342 8.08 -9.68 29.35
N ARG A 343 9.37 -9.29 29.40
CA ARG A 343 10.42 -10.01 30.17
C ARG A 343 10.47 -9.62 31.64
N ASP A 344 9.87 -8.50 32.04
CA ASP A 344 9.87 -8.04 33.43
C ASP A 344 9.03 -8.98 34.32
N LYS A 345 9.64 -9.51 35.39
CA LYS A 345 9.04 -10.49 36.32
C LYS A 345 9.26 -10.09 37.78
N GLY A 346 8.40 -10.61 38.66
CA GLY A 346 8.52 -10.46 40.11
C GLY A 346 8.39 -9.00 40.60
N LYS A 347 9.17 -8.65 41.63
CA LYS A 347 9.06 -7.38 42.37
C LYS A 347 9.21 -6.13 41.50
N ALA A 348 10.07 -6.16 40.47
CA ALA A 348 10.28 -5.02 39.59
C ALA A 348 9.00 -4.67 38.81
N ARG A 349 8.31 -5.69 38.28
CA ARG A 349 7.03 -5.51 37.58
C ARG A 349 5.95 -5.02 38.53
N GLU A 350 5.86 -5.60 39.72
CA GLU A 350 4.88 -5.19 40.74
C GLU A 350 5.05 -3.72 41.14
N SER A 351 6.30 -3.30 41.36
CA SER A 351 6.64 -1.90 41.65
C SER A 351 6.17 -0.96 40.54
N THR A 352 6.45 -1.29 39.27
CA THR A 352 5.99 -0.50 38.13
C THR A 352 4.46 -0.44 38.05
N LEU A 353 3.76 -1.56 38.26
CA LEU A 353 2.30 -1.59 38.23
C LEU A 353 1.67 -0.75 39.35
N MET A 354 2.23 -0.83 40.56
CA MET A 354 1.81 0.03 41.68
C MET A 354 2.08 1.50 41.38
N GLY A 355 3.24 1.82 40.82
CA GLY A 355 3.61 3.19 40.46
C GLY A 355 2.73 3.80 39.37
N LEU A 356 2.25 2.98 38.43
CA LEU A 356 1.26 3.43 37.44
C LEU A 356 -0.10 3.69 38.07
N LEU A 357 -0.51 2.84 39.01
CA LEU A 357 -1.80 2.92 39.69
C LEU A 357 -1.89 4.12 40.66
N ASP A 358 -0.82 4.40 41.40
CA ASP A 358 -0.76 5.53 42.35
C ASP A 358 -0.36 6.85 41.69
N GLY A 359 0.13 6.82 40.45
CA GLY A 359 0.56 7.98 39.68
C GLY A 359 1.97 8.45 40.01
N SER A 360 2.78 7.63 40.68
CA SER A 360 4.19 7.91 40.91
C SER A 360 5.08 7.67 39.69
N ILE A 361 4.56 7.06 38.63
CA ILE A 361 5.23 7.00 37.33
C ILE A 361 4.50 7.95 36.38
N ASP A 362 5.23 8.93 35.83
CA ASP A 362 4.68 9.97 34.96
C ASP A 362 4.60 9.48 33.50
N ILE A 363 5.64 8.78 33.05
CA ILE A 363 5.76 8.27 31.68
C ILE A 363 6.14 6.78 31.72
N VAL A 364 5.39 5.93 31.02
CA VAL A 364 5.76 4.52 30.81
C VAL A 364 6.12 4.26 29.36
N ILE A 365 7.22 3.54 29.16
CA ILE A 365 7.66 3.09 27.85
C ILE A 365 7.58 1.58 27.84
N GLY A 366 7.05 1.00 26.77
CA GLY A 366 6.95 -0.45 26.73
C GLY A 366 6.47 -1.02 25.42
N THR A 367 6.35 -2.35 25.41
CA THR A 367 5.76 -3.09 24.31
C THR A 367 4.26 -3.25 24.55
N HIS A 368 3.60 -4.18 23.87
CA HIS A 368 2.17 -4.49 24.08
C HIS A 368 1.86 -4.88 25.54
N ALA A 369 2.88 -5.18 26.35
CA ALA A 369 2.76 -5.43 27.78
C ALA A 369 2.06 -4.30 28.55
N ILE A 370 2.19 -3.04 28.12
CA ILE A 370 1.62 -1.87 28.81
C ILE A 370 0.10 -1.77 28.69
N PHE A 371 -0.52 -2.54 27.79
CA PHE A 371 -1.98 -2.56 27.58
C PHE A 371 -2.65 -3.85 28.03
N GLN A 372 -1.91 -4.78 28.66
CA GLN A 372 -2.49 -5.98 29.25
C GLN A 372 -3.52 -5.62 30.33
N ASP A 373 -4.51 -6.47 30.57
CA ASP A 373 -5.62 -6.20 31.52
C ASP A 373 -5.14 -5.79 32.91
N LYS A 374 -4.03 -6.38 33.37
CA LYS A 374 -3.43 -6.10 34.69
C LYS A 374 -2.78 -4.73 34.83
N VAL A 375 -2.59 -3.97 33.75
CA VAL A 375 -2.02 -2.63 33.77
C VAL A 375 -3.14 -1.61 33.92
N ALA A 376 -3.11 -0.89 35.03
CA ALA A 376 -4.04 0.18 35.36
C ALA A 376 -3.26 1.46 35.65
N TYR A 377 -3.77 2.58 35.14
CA TYR A 377 -3.19 3.90 35.29
C TYR A 377 -4.04 4.73 36.25
N ARG A 378 -3.43 5.64 37.01
CA ARG A 378 -4.16 6.64 37.77
C ARG A 378 -4.94 7.57 36.85
N ASN A 379 -4.26 8.10 35.82
CA ASN A 379 -4.83 8.97 34.80
C ASN A 379 -4.02 8.97 33.50
N LEU A 380 -4.21 7.97 32.63
CA LEU A 380 -3.58 7.97 31.30
C LEU A 380 -4.33 8.93 30.37
N ALA A 381 -3.66 9.99 29.90
CA ALA A 381 -4.26 10.98 29.02
C ALA A 381 -3.54 11.16 27.67
N MET A 382 -2.31 10.67 27.52
CA MET A 382 -1.59 10.70 26.24
C MET A 382 -0.91 9.37 25.93
N VAL A 383 -1.02 8.94 24.67
CA VAL A 383 -0.35 7.75 24.15
C VAL A 383 0.43 8.10 22.89
N VAL A 384 1.70 7.71 22.87
CA VAL A 384 2.58 7.78 21.70
C VAL A 384 2.75 6.38 21.14
N ILE A 385 2.57 6.20 19.83
CA ILE A 385 2.77 4.92 19.14
C ILE A 385 3.92 5.10 18.16
N ASP A 386 5.04 4.42 18.38
CA ASP A 386 6.15 4.41 17.43
C ASP A 386 6.01 3.29 16.40
N GLU A 387 6.40 3.53 15.15
CA GLU A 387 6.24 2.61 14.02
C GLU A 387 4.81 2.03 13.89
N GLN A 388 3.82 2.93 13.79
CA GLN A 388 2.39 2.58 13.77
C GLN A 388 2.03 1.42 12.83
N HIS A 389 2.68 1.29 11.67
CA HIS A 389 2.37 0.26 10.68
C HIS A 389 2.56 -1.18 11.18
N ARG A 390 3.25 -1.39 12.31
CA ARG A 390 3.39 -2.71 12.96
C ARG A 390 2.23 -3.07 13.89
N PHE A 391 1.29 -2.15 14.14
CA PHE A 391 0.22 -2.31 15.13
C PHE A 391 -1.16 -2.39 14.46
N GLY A 392 -1.96 -3.38 14.86
CA GLY A 392 -3.29 -3.63 14.31
C GLY A 392 -4.38 -2.71 14.87
N VAL A 393 -5.52 -2.62 14.18
CA VAL A 393 -6.68 -1.79 14.58
C VAL A 393 -7.17 -2.11 16.01
N GLY A 394 -7.18 -3.39 16.41
CA GLY A 394 -7.63 -3.80 17.74
C GLY A 394 -6.77 -3.26 18.89
N GLN A 395 -5.49 -2.97 18.66
CA GLN A 395 -4.62 -2.39 19.68
C GLN A 395 -4.98 -0.93 19.94
N ARG A 396 -5.31 -0.16 18.88
CA ARG A 396 -5.79 1.23 19.01
C ARG A 396 -7.07 1.34 19.84
N LEU A 397 -7.97 0.36 19.72
CA LEU A 397 -9.20 0.29 20.52
C LEU A 397 -8.92 0.01 22.00
N MET A 398 -7.94 -0.85 22.31
CA MET A 398 -7.51 -1.11 23.70
C MET A 398 -6.89 0.12 24.38
N LEU A 399 -6.27 1.02 23.60
CA LEU A 399 -5.75 2.30 24.11
C LEU A 399 -6.87 3.20 24.63
N ALA A 400 -7.95 3.29 23.86
CA ALA A 400 -9.09 4.14 24.17
C ALA A 400 -9.80 3.72 25.47
N SER A 401 -9.77 2.43 25.81
CA SER A 401 -10.43 1.88 27.01
C SER A 401 -9.61 1.93 28.30
N LYS A 402 -8.34 2.34 28.24
CA LYS A 402 -7.43 2.34 29.42
C LYS A 402 -7.35 3.68 30.14
N GLY A 403 -7.72 4.77 29.48
CA GLY A 403 -7.90 6.09 30.10
C GLY A 403 -9.27 6.22 30.76
N ARG A 404 -9.42 7.19 31.68
CA ARG A 404 -10.74 7.55 32.23
C ARG A 404 -11.64 8.15 31.15
N THR A 405 -11.03 8.93 30.27
CA THR A 405 -11.57 9.42 29.00
C THR A 405 -10.66 8.92 27.87
N ALA A 406 -11.10 9.09 26.63
CA ALA A 406 -10.25 8.74 25.50
C ALA A 406 -8.95 9.56 25.54
N PRO A 407 -7.76 8.91 25.59
CA PRO A 407 -6.49 9.62 25.62
C PRO A 407 -6.17 10.23 24.24
N HIS A 408 -5.38 11.29 24.25
CA HIS A 408 -4.77 11.87 23.06
C HIS A 408 -3.77 10.87 22.46
N VAL A 409 -3.80 10.65 21.15
CA VAL A 409 -2.92 9.70 20.46
C VAL A 409 -2.02 10.42 19.45
N LEU A 410 -0.71 10.22 19.61
CA LEU A 410 0.32 10.63 18.68
C LEU A 410 0.97 9.39 18.05
N ALA A 411 0.67 9.13 16.80
CA ALA A 411 1.35 8.10 16.02
C ALA A 411 2.62 8.67 15.39
N MET A 412 3.69 7.89 15.34
CA MET A 412 4.94 8.24 14.68
C MET A 412 5.28 7.23 13.60
N THR A 413 5.88 7.71 12.51
CA THR A 413 6.45 6.84 11.48
C THR A 413 7.82 7.36 11.06
N ALA A 414 8.76 6.44 10.90
CA ALA A 414 10.08 6.77 10.38
C ALA A 414 10.14 6.74 8.85
N THR A 415 9.17 6.12 8.20
CA THR A 415 8.99 6.17 6.75
C THR A 415 8.17 7.39 6.38
N PRO A 416 8.73 8.35 5.63
CA PRO A 416 7.92 9.36 4.98
C PRO A 416 6.87 8.69 4.09
N ILE A 417 5.60 9.01 4.32
CA ILE A 417 4.49 8.47 3.55
C ILE A 417 4.09 9.53 2.53
N PRO A 418 3.93 9.19 1.24
CA PRO A 418 3.43 10.12 0.24
C PRO A 418 2.12 10.76 0.71
N ARG A 419 1.92 12.04 0.38
CA ARG A 419 0.70 12.76 0.80
C ARG A 419 -0.55 12.02 0.34
N THR A 420 -0.58 11.56 -0.91
CA THR A 420 -1.68 10.79 -1.50
C THR A 420 -1.99 9.53 -0.69
N LEU A 421 -0.97 8.77 -0.29
CA LEU A 421 -1.17 7.58 0.54
C LEU A 421 -1.67 7.92 1.95
N THR A 422 -1.17 9.02 2.52
CA THR A 422 -1.61 9.49 3.83
C THR A 422 -3.09 9.86 3.80
N LEU A 423 -3.56 10.56 2.76
CA LEU A 423 -4.99 10.88 2.59
C LEU A 423 -5.85 9.63 2.38
N ALA A 424 -5.35 8.64 1.64
CA ALA A 424 -6.08 7.42 1.34
C ALA A 424 -6.28 6.49 2.54
N GLN A 425 -5.25 6.35 3.39
CA GLN A 425 -5.21 5.33 4.45
C GLN A 425 -5.31 5.90 5.87
N TYR A 426 -4.93 7.16 6.04
CA TYR A 426 -4.82 7.84 7.33
C TYR A 426 -5.51 9.22 7.31
N GLY A 427 -6.44 9.44 6.37
CA GLY A 427 -7.14 10.72 6.23
C GLY A 427 -7.98 11.12 7.46
N GLU A 428 -8.21 10.18 8.38
CA GLU A 428 -8.80 10.46 9.69
C GLU A 428 -7.83 11.16 10.67
N LEU A 429 -6.52 11.08 10.43
CA LEU A 429 -5.47 11.64 11.29
C LEU A 429 -5.03 13.03 10.82
N ASP A 430 -4.79 13.93 11.77
CA ASP A 430 -4.03 15.15 11.50
C ASP A 430 -2.54 14.83 11.28
N VAL A 431 -1.84 15.56 10.42
CA VAL A 431 -0.47 15.21 10.02
C VAL A 431 0.48 16.35 10.33
N SER A 432 1.52 16.08 11.13
CA SER A 432 2.67 16.96 11.31
C SER A 432 3.88 16.40 10.57
N LYS A 433 4.62 17.24 9.88
CA LYS A 433 5.81 16.84 9.11
C LYS A 433 7.07 17.47 9.67
N LEU A 434 8.08 16.63 9.91
CA LEU A 434 9.46 17.03 10.20
C LEU A 434 10.27 16.96 8.91
N ASP A 435 10.22 18.06 8.15
CA ASP A 435 10.89 18.27 6.85
C ASP A 435 12.30 18.89 6.98
N GLU A 436 12.73 19.17 8.21
CA GLU A 436 14.05 19.72 8.52
C GLU A 436 14.91 18.72 9.29
N LEU A 437 16.18 18.58 8.92
CA LEU A 437 17.15 17.77 9.67
C LEU A 437 17.72 18.58 10.85
N PRO A 438 17.98 17.94 12.01
CA PRO A 438 18.61 18.60 13.14
C PRO A 438 20.00 19.18 12.80
N PRO A 439 20.40 20.28 13.45
CA PRO A 439 21.72 20.89 13.23
C PRO A 439 22.87 19.92 13.54
N GLY A 440 23.93 19.97 12.74
CA GLY A 440 25.14 19.15 12.92
C GLY A 440 25.14 17.81 12.16
N ARG A 441 24.02 17.42 11.53
CA ARG A 441 23.96 16.22 10.70
C ARG A 441 24.58 16.46 9.32
N GLN A 442 25.55 15.64 8.95
CA GLN A 442 26.17 15.70 7.62
C GLN A 442 25.38 14.90 6.58
N THR A 443 25.44 15.35 5.33
CA THR A 443 24.89 14.63 4.18
C THR A 443 25.59 13.29 3.97
N ILE A 444 24.83 12.23 3.77
CA ILE A 444 25.37 10.89 3.50
C ILE A 444 25.80 10.80 2.04
N GLU A 445 27.08 10.55 1.80
CA GLU A 445 27.59 10.37 0.45
C GLU A 445 27.15 9.01 -0.09
N THR A 446 26.27 9.01 -1.09
CA THR A 446 25.72 7.77 -1.67
C THR A 446 26.38 7.48 -3.01
N ARG A 447 26.92 6.27 -3.20
CA ARG A 447 27.55 5.83 -4.46
C ARG A 447 26.98 4.49 -4.91
N VAL A 448 26.73 4.36 -6.21
CA VAL A 448 26.33 3.10 -6.85
C VAL A 448 27.56 2.45 -7.47
N VAL A 449 27.85 1.20 -7.10
CA VAL A 449 29.06 0.48 -7.50
C VAL A 449 28.68 -0.88 -8.11
N PRO A 450 29.32 -1.34 -9.20
CA PRO A 450 29.11 -2.70 -9.71
C PRO A 450 29.57 -3.76 -8.70
N LEU A 451 28.82 -4.86 -8.59
CA LEU A 451 29.17 -5.98 -7.72
C LEU A 451 30.51 -6.64 -8.11
N THR A 452 30.97 -6.47 -9.36
CA THR A 452 32.30 -6.92 -9.81
C THR A 452 33.46 -6.27 -9.06
N ARG A 453 33.24 -5.14 -8.37
CA ARG A 453 34.25 -4.43 -7.55
C ARG A 453 34.15 -4.78 -6.07
N LEU A 454 33.55 -5.91 -5.72
CA LEU A 454 33.33 -6.34 -4.33
C LEU A 454 34.61 -6.39 -3.50
N ASP A 455 35.71 -6.88 -4.08
CA ASP A 455 37.00 -6.98 -3.38
C ASP A 455 37.56 -5.60 -3.02
N GLU A 456 37.39 -4.61 -3.91
CA GLU A 456 37.76 -3.22 -3.64
C GLU A 456 36.90 -2.62 -2.52
N VAL A 457 35.60 -2.93 -2.50
CA VAL A 457 34.69 -2.51 -1.45
C VAL A 457 35.10 -3.11 -0.11
N ALA A 458 35.40 -4.41 -0.07
CA ALA A 458 35.86 -5.09 1.14
C ALA A 458 37.21 -4.53 1.65
N ALA A 459 38.14 -4.16 0.75
CA ALA A 459 39.37 -3.45 1.12
C ALA A 459 39.09 -2.01 1.61
N GLY A 460 38.05 -1.35 1.09
CA GLY A 460 37.54 -0.09 1.61
C GLY A 460 37.00 -0.23 3.03
N VAL A 461 36.19 -1.27 3.29
CA VAL A 461 35.68 -1.58 4.63
C VAL A 461 36.83 -1.82 5.60
N GLU A 462 37.86 -2.57 5.22
CA GLU A 462 39.03 -2.81 6.06
C GLU A 462 39.72 -1.52 6.55
N ARG A 463 39.96 -0.58 5.64
CA ARG A 463 40.50 0.74 6.00
C ARG A 463 39.56 1.49 6.94
N HIS A 464 38.25 1.40 6.70
CA HIS A 464 37.22 2.02 7.54
C HIS A 464 37.24 1.48 8.97
N LEU A 465 37.23 0.15 9.14
CA LEU A 465 37.26 -0.50 10.46
C LEU A 465 38.59 -0.26 11.21
N THR A 466 39.70 -0.12 10.47
CA THR A 466 41.02 0.21 11.03
C THR A 466 41.05 1.62 11.64
N SER A 467 40.27 2.56 11.08
CA SER A 467 40.11 3.91 11.64
C SER A 467 39.29 3.97 12.94
N GLY A 468 38.81 2.83 13.46
CA GLY A 468 38.00 2.75 14.68
C GLY A 468 36.50 2.93 14.48
N GLN A 469 36.06 3.13 13.25
CA GLN A 469 34.65 3.28 12.89
C GLN A 469 33.99 1.93 12.62
N GLN A 470 32.66 1.91 12.63
CA GLN A 470 31.85 0.70 12.40
C GLN A 470 31.14 0.76 11.06
N ALA A 471 30.75 -0.41 10.54
CA ALA A 471 30.06 -0.54 9.27
C ALA A 471 28.91 -1.55 9.32
N TYR A 472 27.90 -1.30 8.48
CA TYR A 472 26.81 -2.21 8.18
C TYR A 472 27.02 -2.84 6.80
N TRP A 473 26.68 -4.12 6.69
CA TRP A 473 26.71 -4.87 5.44
C TRP A 473 25.40 -5.64 5.27
N VAL A 474 24.59 -5.22 4.31
CA VAL A 474 23.23 -5.72 4.09
C VAL A 474 23.17 -6.62 2.87
N CYS A 475 22.69 -7.85 3.08
CA CYS A 475 22.42 -8.82 2.03
C CYS A 475 20.92 -8.84 1.67
N PRO A 476 20.57 -9.04 0.39
CA PRO A 476 19.19 -9.05 -0.08
C PRO A 476 18.41 -10.27 0.41
N MET A 477 17.08 -10.11 0.54
CA MET A 477 16.13 -11.21 0.64
C MET A 477 15.59 -11.58 -0.76
N VAL A 478 15.47 -12.87 -1.03
CA VAL A 478 14.84 -13.49 -2.19
C VAL A 478 13.39 -13.79 -1.82
N ARG A 479 12.46 -13.10 -2.49
CA ARG A 479 11.02 -13.08 -2.18
C ARG A 479 10.32 -14.46 -2.23
N GLU A 480 10.99 -15.52 -2.69
CA GLU A 480 10.39 -16.84 -2.91
C GLU A 480 10.81 -17.91 -1.87
N ASN A 481 11.92 -17.76 -1.13
CA ASN A 481 12.40 -18.76 -0.17
C ASN A 481 13.19 -18.15 1.01
N GLU A 482 12.64 -18.18 2.23
CA GLU A 482 13.35 -17.71 3.45
C GLU A 482 14.64 -18.49 3.77
N ASN A 483 14.76 -19.72 3.26
CA ASN A 483 15.96 -20.56 3.43
C ASN A 483 17.14 -20.08 2.57
N ASP A 484 16.87 -19.60 1.35
CA ASP A 484 17.93 -19.12 0.44
C ASP A 484 18.51 -17.78 0.94
N ASP A 485 17.70 -16.98 1.62
CA ASP A 485 18.07 -15.66 2.18
C ASP A 485 19.09 -15.78 3.30
N THR A 486 18.86 -16.76 4.17
CA THR A 486 19.74 -17.04 5.30
C THR A 486 21.10 -17.54 4.79
N ALA A 487 21.10 -18.39 3.77
CA ALA A 487 22.32 -18.91 3.16
C ALA A 487 23.21 -17.81 2.56
N ALA A 488 22.62 -16.80 1.91
CA ALA A 488 23.39 -15.68 1.34
C ALA A 488 24.08 -14.83 2.41
N ALA A 489 23.37 -14.48 3.49
CA ALA A 489 23.93 -13.71 4.59
C ALA A 489 24.97 -14.51 5.39
N GLU A 490 24.75 -15.81 5.60
CA GLU A 490 25.70 -16.72 6.25
C GLU A 490 26.99 -16.91 5.43
N ALA A 491 26.87 -17.10 4.11
CA ALA A 491 28.02 -17.20 3.22
C ALA A 491 28.86 -15.92 3.23
N ARG A 492 28.18 -14.76 3.17
CA ARG A 492 28.86 -13.46 3.27
C ARG A 492 29.52 -13.27 4.64
N TYR A 493 28.83 -13.64 5.72
CA TYR A 493 29.38 -13.61 7.06
C TYR A 493 30.63 -14.49 7.18
N ALA A 494 30.60 -15.72 6.66
CA ALA A 494 31.75 -16.62 6.69
C ALA A 494 32.97 -16.02 5.97
N SER A 495 32.76 -15.48 4.76
CA SER A 495 33.81 -14.80 3.98
C SER A 495 34.39 -13.57 4.71
N LEU A 496 33.54 -12.73 5.28
CA LEU A 496 33.99 -11.54 6.01
C LEU A 496 34.63 -11.90 7.35
N LYS A 497 34.18 -12.96 8.02
CA LYS A 497 34.75 -13.45 9.28
C LYS A 497 36.15 -14.02 9.07
N GLU A 498 36.42 -14.67 7.93
CA GLU A 498 37.78 -15.10 7.58
C GLU A 498 38.74 -13.91 7.47
N ARG A 499 38.26 -12.78 6.93
CA ARG A 499 39.05 -11.56 6.75
C ARG A 499 39.18 -10.69 8.01
N PHE A 500 38.11 -10.52 8.76
CA PHE A 500 38.01 -9.54 9.87
C PHE A 500 37.92 -10.21 11.27
N GLY A 501 37.86 -11.54 11.33
CA GLY A 501 37.89 -12.30 12.57
C GLY A 501 36.71 -12.02 13.50
N LYS A 502 37.01 -11.68 14.76
CA LYS A 502 36.02 -11.52 15.85
C LYS A 502 35.18 -10.23 15.76
N ASP A 503 35.59 -9.30 14.89
CA ASP A 503 34.94 -7.99 14.71
C ASP A 503 33.65 -8.08 13.90
N VAL A 504 33.31 -9.24 13.34
CA VAL A 504 32.10 -9.45 12.55
C VAL A 504 31.03 -10.17 13.36
N VAL A 505 29.81 -9.65 13.31
CA VAL A 505 28.59 -10.29 13.83
C VAL A 505 27.53 -10.41 12.74
N LEU A 506 26.65 -11.40 12.87
CA LEU A 506 25.61 -11.74 11.90
C LEU A 506 24.22 -11.59 12.53
N VAL A 507 23.28 -11.00 11.80
CA VAL A 507 21.87 -10.90 12.18
C VAL A 507 20.96 -11.24 11.01
N HIS A 508 20.14 -12.29 11.11
CA HIS A 508 19.11 -12.62 10.12
C HIS A 508 17.83 -13.16 10.79
N GLY A 509 16.76 -13.31 10.02
CA GLY A 509 15.41 -13.63 10.50
C GLY A 509 15.30 -14.94 11.28
N GLN A 510 16.10 -15.95 10.94
CA GLN A 510 16.05 -17.28 11.56
C GLN A 510 16.79 -17.39 12.91
N LEU A 511 17.61 -16.39 13.29
CA LEU A 511 18.25 -16.40 14.61
C LEU A 511 17.20 -16.27 15.72
N THR A 512 17.45 -16.96 16.84
CA THR A 512 16.63 -16.80 18.04
C THR A 512 16.70 -15.34 18.53
N PRO A 513 15.64 -14.81 19.16
CA PRO A 513 15.65 -13.46 19.71
C PRO A 513 16.86 -13.17 20.60
N GLU A 514 17.26 -14.13 21.43
CA GLU A 514 18.41 -14.01 22.33
C GLU A 514 19.74 -13.87 21.58
N MET A 515 19.91 -14.60 20.47
CA MET A 515 21.12 -14.51 19.64
C MET A 515 21.17 -13.19 18.86
N LYS A 516 20.02 -12.71 18.36
CA LYS A 516 19.91 -11.39 17.72
C LYS A 516 20.27 -10.28 18.71
N ASP A 517 19.68 -10.31 19.90
CA ASP A 517 19.92 -9.34 20.96
C ASP A 517 21.41 -9.28 21.30
N ALA A 518 22.06 -10.43 21.52
CA ALA A 518 23.49 -10.51 21.84
C ALA A 518 24.40 -10.00 20.71
N ALA A 519 24.10 -10.33 19.45
CA ALA A 519 24.86 -9.85 18.30
C ALA A 519 24.73 -8.33 18.13
N MET A 520 23.52 -7.80 18.29
CA MET A 520 23.26 -6.36 18.23
C MET A 520 23.90 -5.60 19.38
N GLU A 521 23.91 -6.14 20.60
CA GLU A 521 24.57 -5.54 21.76
C GLU A 521 26.09 -5.47 21.58
N ARG A 522 26.71 -6.54 21.05
CA ARG A 522 28.14 -6.53 20.71
C ARG A 522 28.49 -5.47 19.67
N PHE A 523 27.63 -5.28 18.67
CA PHE A 523 27.82 -4.23 17.68
C PHE A 523 27.61 -2.83 18.28
N ALA A 524 26.51 -2.60 19.01
CA ALA A 524 26.20 -1.30 19.60
C ALA A 524 27.24 -0.84 20.64
N SER A 525 27.83 -1.77 21.40
CA SER A 525 28.90 -1.49 22.37
C SER A 525 30.28 -1.29 21.75
N GLY A 526 30.43 -1.48 20.44
CA GLY A 526 31.71 -1.36 19.73
C GLY A 526 32.63 -2.60 19.85
N GLN A 527 32.18 -3.67 20.52
CA GLN A 527 32.92 -4.94 20.59
C GLN A 527 32.99 -5.68 19.24
N ALA A 528 32.09 -5.37 18.32
CA ALA A 528 32.12 -5.79 16.94
C ALA A 528 32.06 -4.55 16.04
N LYS A 529 32.90 -4.50 15.00
CA LYS A 529 32.98 -3.35 14.10
C LYS A 529 32.17 -3.50 12.82
N LEU A 530 31.78 -4.73 12.46
CA LEU A 530 31.02 -5.02 11.25
C LEU A 530 29.77 -5.86 11.56
N LEU A 531 28.60 -5.35 11.17
CA LEU A 531 27.33 -6.08 11.25
C LEU A 531 26.91 -6.55 9.85
N VAL A 532 26.91 -7.86 9.63
CA VAL A 532 26.33 -8.49 8.44
C VAL A 532 24.87 -8.83 8.74
N ALA A 533 23.94 -8.46 7.86
CA ALA A 533 22.55 -8.84 8.07
C ALA A 533 21.72 -8.88 6.80
N THR A 534 20.53 -9.46 6.93
CA THR A 534 19.46 -9.28 5.95
C THR A 534 18.66 -7.99 6.24
N THR A 535 17.54 -7.78 5.55
CA THR A 535 16.60 -6.65 5.77
C THR A 535 16.09 -6.51 7.21
N VAL A 536 16.38 -7.46 8.10
CA VAL A 536 16.01 -7.45 9.52
C VAL A 536 16.65 -6.30 10.32
N ILE A 537 17.66 -5.58 9.79
CA ILE A 537 18.16 -4.33 10.41
C ILE A 537 17.13 -3.17 10.31
N GLU A 538 15.95 -3.38 9.71
CA GLU A 538 14.80 -2.50 9.94
C GLU A 538 14.53 -2.26 11.45
N VAL A 539 14.98 -3.15 12.34
CA VAL A 539 14.85 -2.97 13.80
C VAL A 539 15.93 -2.04 14.36
N GLY A 540 15.67 -0.74 14.28
CA GLY A 540 15.79 0.20 15.40
C GLY A 540 17.16 0.63 15.94
N VAL A 541 18.23 -0.14 15.82
CA VAL A 541 19.45 0.13 16.61
C VAL A 541 20.23 1.35 16.08
N ASP A 542 20.36 2.35 16.96
CA ASP A 542 21.15 3.56 16.75
C ASP A 542 22.60 3.32 17.18
N VAL A 543 23.53 3.37 16.23
CA VAL A 543 24.97 3.25 16.49
C VAL A 543 25.66 4.50 15.90
N PRO A 544 25.94 5.54 16.70
CA PRO A 544 26.51 6.80 16.21
C PRO A 544 27.87 6.64 15.52
N ASN A 545 28.66 5.64 15.92
CA ASN A 545 29.98 5.34 15.35
C ASN A 545 29.91 4.51 14.04
N ALA A 546 28.70 4.12 13.60
CA ALA A 546 28.49 3.45 12.33
C ALA A 546 28.31 4.47 11.19
N THR A 547 29.35 4.62 10.39
CA THR A 547 29.45 5.67 9.35
C THR A 547 29.52 5.09 7.93
N LEU A 548 29.60 3.76 7.77
CA LEU A 548 29.60 3.09 6.47
C LEU A 548 28.44 2.11 6.34
N MET A 549 27.66 2.24 5.28
CA MET A 549 26.58 1.33 4.90
C MET A 549 26.91 0.68 3.55
N VAL A 550 26.92 -0.65 3.48
CA VAL A 550 27.09 -1.41 2.23
C VAL A 550 25.83 -2.23 2.00
N ILE A 551 25.20 -2.10 0.84
CA ILE A 551 23.99 -2.84 0.47
C ILE A 551 24.28 -3.64 -0.81
N GLU A 552 24.28 -4.97 -0.70
CA GLU A 552 24.44 -5.88 -1.84
C GLU A 552 23.17 -6.00 -2.68
N GLN A 553 23.33 -6.05 -4.00
CA GLN A 553 22.22 -6.17 -4.98
C GLN A 553 21.09 -5.16 -4.69
N ALA A 554 21.46 -3.89 -4.52
CA ALA A 554 20.57 -2.80 -4.14
C ALA A 554 19.35 -2.66 -5.08
N GLU A 555 19.45 -3.10 -6.33
CA GLU A 555 18.35 -3.15 -7.30
C GLU A 555 17.15 -4.01 -6.85
N ARG A 556 17.36 -4.96 -5.93
CA ARG A 556 16.31 -5.84 -5.41
C ARG A 556 15.45 -5.18 -4.33
N PHE A 557 15.91 -4.08 -3.75
CA PHE A 557 15.23 -3.39 -2.67
C PHE A 557 14.30 -2.30 -3.20
N GLY A 558 13.18 -2.08 -2.51
CA GLY A 558 12.32 -0.92 -2.74
C GLY A 558 13.01 0.38 -2.31
N LEU A 559 12.59 1.52 -2.86
CA LEU A 559 13.24 2.81 -2.58
C LEU A 559 13.11 3.19 -1.10
N ALA A 560 11.93 2.97 -0.49
CA ALA A 560 11.71 3.17 0.94
C ALA A 560 12.66 2.33 1.82
N GLN A 561 12.92 1.07 1.45
CA GLN A 561 13.84 0.19 2.20
C GLN A 561 15.28 0.69 2.08
N LEU A 562 15.72 1.05 0.87
CA LEU A 562 17.05 1.63 0.65
C LEU A 562 17.24 2.91 1.45
N HIS A 563 16.20 3.76 1.52
CA HIS A 563 16.21 4.98 2.31
C HIS A 563 16.33 4.71 3.81
N GLN A 564 15.54 3.78 4.36
CA GLN A 564 15.63 3.38 5.77
C GLN A 564 17.02 2.82 6.11
N LEU A 565 17.56 1.94 5.26
CA LEU A 565 18.90 1.38 5.43
C LEU A 565 19.95 2.48 5.38
N ARG A 566 19.90 3.38 4.39
CA ARG A 566 20.80 4.54 4.32
C ARG A 566 20.73 5.39 5.60
N GLY A 567 19.54 5.60 6.15
CA GLY A 567 19.32 6.35 7.40
C GLY A 567 19.85 5.69 8.68
N ARG A 568 20.37 4.46 8.62
CA ARG A 568 21.05 3.80 9.75
C ARG A 568 22.45 4.35 10.00
N VAL A 569 23.06 5.02 9.02
CA VAL A 569 24.33 5.74 9.17
C VAL A 569 24.11 7.25 9.18
N GLY A 570 25.14 8.03 9.50
CA GLY A 570 25.02 9.51 9.54
C GLY A 570 24.31 10.02 10.78
N ARG A 571 24.50 9.35 11.93
CA ARG A 571 23.95 9.75 13.23
C ARG A 571 24.96 10.49 14.13
N GLY A 572 26.24 10.35 13.85
CA GLY A 572 27.32 11.14 14.48
C GLY A 572 27.68 12.40 13.69
N SER A 573 28.73 13.10 14.15
CA SER A 573 29.34 14.25 13.48
C SER A 573 30.23 13.87 12.29
N GLU A 574 30.58 12.59 12.18
CA GLU A 574 31.48 12.07 11.16
C GLU A 574 30.79 11.90 9.79
N LYS A 575 31.57 12.10 8.72
CA LYS A 575 31.08 11.95 7.36
C LYS A 575 30.71 10.50 7.08
N SER A 576 29.44 10.25 6.74
CA SER A 576 28.93 8.91 6.48
C SER A 576 28.80 8.60 4.99
N THR A 577 29.02 7.35 4.61
CA THR A 577 28.99 6.87 3.23
C THR A 577 28.04 5.68 3.08
N CYS A 578 27.26 5.68 2.00
CA CYS A 578 26.38 4.57 1.62
C CYS A 578 26.79 4.03 0.24
N LEU A 579 27.16 2.76 0.17
CA LEU A 579 27.55 2.04 -1.04
C LEU A 579 26.42 1.10 -1.46
N LEU A 580 25.83 1.37 -2.62
CA LEU A 580 24.80 0.55 -3.24
C LEU A 580 25.46 -0.34 -4.30
N LEU A 581 25.66 -1.62 -3.99
CA LEU A 581 26.24 -2.57 -4.93
C LEU A 581 25.16 -3.11 -5.86
N ARG A 582 25.40 -3.08 -7.16
CA ARG A 582 24.43 -3.51 -8.17
C ARG A 582 24.93 -4.64 -9.06
N GLY A 583 24.02 -5.50 -9.51
CA GLY A 583 24.29 -6.45 -10.58
C GLY A 583 24.53 -5.79 -11.94
N ASP A 584 24.89 -6.61 -12.93
CA ASP A 584 25.12 -6.15 -14.31
C ASP A 584 23.83 -5.97 -15.11
N LYS A 585 22.80 -6.76 -14.81
CA LYS A 585 21.49 -6.70 -15.47
C LYS A 585 20.53 -5.86 -14.64
N LEU A 586 20.25 -4.64 -15.08
CA LEU A 586 19.28 -3.73 -14.47
C LEU A 586 18.09 -3.51 -15.39
N SER A 587 16.88 -3.56 -14.83
CA SER A 587 15.71 -2.96 -15.49
C SER A 587 15.84 -1.43 -15.51
N GLU A 588 15.08 -0.77 -16.39
CA GLU A 588 14.99 0.69 -16.44
C GLU A 588 14.51 1.25 -15.08
N THR A 589 13.45 0.66 -14.52
CA THR A 589 12.93 1.01 -13.19
C THR A 589 13.95 0.89 -12.06
N ALA A 590 14.80 -0.14 -12.08
CA ALA A 590 15.85 -0.32 -11.07
C ALA A 590 16.97 0.72 -11.23
N ARG A 591 17.29 1.10 -12.47
CA ARG A 591 18.27 2.15 -12.76
C ARG A 591 17.79 3.50 -12.23
N ASP A 592 16.54 3.86 -12.50
CA ASP A 592 15.95 5.13 -12.06
C ASP A 592 15.88 5.21 -10.53
N ARG A 593 15.48 4.11 -9.88
CA ARG A 593 15.45 4.00 -8.41
C ARG A 593 16.83 4.25 -7.78
N LEU A 594 17.88 3.61 -8.30
CA LEU A 594 19.24 3.77 -7.79
C LEU A 594 19.82 5.16 -8.10
N ALA A 595 19.47 5.75 -9.24
CA ALA A 595 19.83 7.12 -9.57
C ALA A 595 19.21 8.12 -8.58
N LEU A 596 17.92 7.95 -8.29
CA LEU A 596 17.21 8.81 -7.36
C LEU A 596 17.77 8.72 -5.92
N MET A 597 18.13 7.52 -5.45
CA MET A 597 18.81 7.34 -4.16
C MET A 597 20.14 8.11 -4.06
N ARG A 598 20.82 8.32 -5.18
CA ARG A 598 22.07 9.08 -5.25
C ARG A 598 21.82 10.60 -5.28
N GLU A 599 20.75 11.03 -5.94
CA GLU A 599 20.46 12.45 -6.19
C GLU A 599 19.81 13.16 -5.01
N THR A 600 18.98 12.46 -4.23
CA THR A 600 18.25 13.09 -3.12
C THR A 600 18.39 12.34 -1.80
N GLN A 601 18.47 13.11 -0.71
CA GLN A 601 18.37 12.59 0.64
C GLN A 601 16.99 12.74 1.25
N ASP A 602 16.14 13.60 0.67
CA ASP A 602 14.78 13.85 1.13
C ASP A 602 13.92 12.58 1.01
N GLY A 603 13.58 12.01 2.16
CA GLY A 603 12.74 10.83 2.23
C GLY A 603 11.31 11.02 1.75
N PHE A 604 10.74 12.24 1.85
CA PHE A 604 9.39 12.52 1.33
C PHE A 604 9.39 12.48 -0.20
N ARG A 605 10.37 13.14 -0.84
CA ARG A 605 10.54 13.07 -2.29
C ARG A 605 10.80 11.64 -2.76
N LEU A 606 11.63 10.88 -2.03
CA LEU A 606 11.86 9.47 -2.34
C LEU A 606 10.56 8.67 -2.24
N ALA A 607 9.73 8.89 -1.23
CA ALA A 607 8.47 8.16 -1.08
C ALA A 607 7.49 8.45 -2.23
N GLU A 608 7.36 9.70 -2.68
CA GLU A 608 6.49 10.07 -3.81
C GLU A 608 6.95 9.42 -5.11
N GLU A 609 8.26 9.40 -5.36
CA GLU A 609 8.83 8.74 -6.53
C GLU A 609 8.76 7.21 -6.45
N ASP A 610 8.89 6.62 -5.25
CA ASP A 610 8.70 5.17 -5.05
C ASP A 610 7.29 4.75 -5.45
N LEU A 611 6.30 5.54 -5.04
CA LEU A 611 4.91 5.34 -5.42
C LEU A 611 4.77 5.40 -6.95
N ARG A 612 5.30 6.45 -7.58
CA ARG A 612 5.27 6.61 -9.05
C ARG A 612 5.95 5.45 -9.79
N LEU A 613 7.14 5.03 -9.36
CA LEU A 613 7.96 4.01 -10.03
C LEU A 613 7.44 2.57 -9.84
N ARG A 614 6.72 2.28 -8.75
CA ARG A 614 6.19 0.93 -8.50
C ARG A 614 5.00 0.58 -9.38
N GLY A 615 4.21 1.56 -9.82
CA GLY A 615 2.89 1.29 -10.39
C GLY A 615 1.95 0.64 -9.36
N GLY A 616 0.64 0.64 -9.61
CA GLY A 616 -0.39 0.31 -8.60
C GLY A 616 -0.40 -1.10 -8.01
N GLY A 617 0.59 -1.96 -8.31
CA GLY A 617 0.58 -3.37 -7.94
C GLY A 617 0.79 -3.70 -6.46
N GLU A 618 1.50 -2.86 -5.70
CA GLU A 618 1.75 -3.10 -4.26
C GLU A 618 1.88 -1.76 -3.52
N LEU A 619 0.74 -1.11 -3.25
CA LEU A 619 0.69 0.17 -2.52
C LEU A 619 1.42 0.10 -1.18
N LEU A 620 1.34 -1.01 -0.44
CA LEU A 620 2.19 -1.38 0.68
C LEU A 620 2.13 -2.91 0.85
N GLY A 621 3.29 -3.58 1.00
CA GLY A 621 3.42 -5.04 1.04
C GLY A 621 2.80 -5.74 2.27
N THR A 622 1.48 -5.67 2.42
CA THR A 622 0.73 -6.44 3.41
C THR A 622 -0.58 -6.96 2.81
N ARG A 623 -0.55 -8.17 2.23
CA ARG A 623 -1.74 -9.03 2.09
C ARG A 623 -2.29 -9.52 3.44
N GLN A 624 -1.75 -9.06 4.58
CA GLN A 624 -2.06 -9.62 5.89
C GLN A 624 -3.38 -9.10 6.51
N SER A 625 -3.97 -8.00 6.02
CA SER A 625 -5.24 -7.46 6.54
C SER A 625 -6.45 -7.64 5.64
N GLY A 626 -6.33 -8.23 4.45
CA GLY A 626 -7.46 -8.55 3.57
C GLY A 626 -8.18 -7.35 2.91
N GLU A 627 -7.80 -6.12 3.22
CA GLU A 627 -8.35 -4.92 2.57
C GLU A 627 -7.37 -4.40 1.51
N SER A 628 -7.65 -4.69 0.22
CA SER A 628 -7.12 -3.85 -0.86
C SER A 628 -7.71 -2.45 -0.69
N ALA A 629 -6.87 -1.41 -0.66
CA ALA A 629 -7.32 -0.04 -0.37
C ALA A 629 -8.35 0.49 -1.39
N PHE A 630 -8.20 0.12 -2.67
CA PHE A 630 -9.06 0.48 -3.79
C PHE A 630 -9.18 -0.70 -4.78
N GLN A 631 -10.37 -0.93 -5.34
CA GLN A 631 -10.70 -2.00 -6.26
C GLN A 631 -10.80 -1.52 -7.71
N ILE A 632 -11.20 -0.27 -7.91
CA ILE A 632 -11.44 0.34 -9.23
C ILE A 632 -10.31 1.29 -9.58
N ALA A 633 -9.95 2.19 -8.66
CA ALA A 633 -9.00 3.26 -8.95
C ALA A 633 -7.57 2.72 -9.12
N GLU A 634 -6.99 2.98 -10.29
CA GLU A 634 -5.58 2.69 -10.54
C GLU A 634 -4.68 3.74 -9.89
N LEU A 635 -3.39 3.43 -9.70
CA LEU A 635 -2.48 4.33 -8.99
C LEU A 635 -2.33 5.71 -9.64
N GLU A 636 -2.29 5.77 -10.97
CA GLU A 636 -2.25 7.03 -11.70
C GLU A 636 -3.49 7.88 -11.41
N GLN A 637 -4.66 7.24 -11.43
CA GLN A 637 -5.94 7.87 -11.09
C GLN A 637 -5.97 8.27 -9.61
N ILE A 638 -5.52 7.43 -8.68
CA ILE A 638 -5.42 7.76 -7.25
C ILE A 638 -4.57 9.02 -7.05
N THR A 639 -3.40 9.08 -7.71
CA THR A 639 -2.47 10.22 -7.57
C THR A 639 -3.07 11.52 -8.08
N ARG A 640 -3.80 11.46 -9.21
CA ARG A 640 -4.41 12.62 -9.84
C ARG A 640 -5.74 13.05 -9.18
N LEU A 641 -6.59 12.10 -8.82
CA LEU A 641 -7.99 12.34 -8.45
C LEU A 641 -8.24 12.37 -6.94
N LEU A 642 -7.42 11.70 -6.11
CA LEU A 642 -7.66 11.63 -4.67
C LEU A 642 -7.61 13.01 -3.98
N PRO A 643 -6.69 13.93 -4.28
CA PRO A 643 -6.70 15.27 -3.67
C PRO A 643 -8.03 15.99 -3.94
N THR A 644 -8.52 15.92 -5.18
CA THR A 644 -9.79 16.51 -5.61
C THR A 644 -10.99 15.83 -4.95
N ALA A 645 -10.98 14.50 -4.81
CA ALA A 645 -12.02 13.75 -4.11
C ALA A 645 -12.05 14.10 -2.60
N HIS A 646 -10.88 14.29 -2.00
CA HIS A 646 -10.77 14.70 -0.59
C HIS A 646 -11.26 16.14 -0.38
N ASP A 647 -10.90 17.07 -1.26
CA ASP A 647 -11.40 18.45 -1.21
C ASP A 647 -12.92 18.50 -1.38
N ASP A 648 -13.47 17.66 -2.26
CA ASP A 648 -14.92 17.57 -2.44
C ASP A 648 -15.63 16.95 -1.22
N ALA A 649 -15.08 15.87 -0.65
CA ALA A 649 -15.57 15.30 0.61
C ALA A 649 -15.59 16.36 1.72
N ARG A 650 -14.53 17.18 1.81
CA ARG A 650 -14.43 18.27 2.79
C ARG A 650 -15.48 19.33 2.56
N LEU A 651 -15.70 19.73 1.31
CA LEU A 651 -16.74 20.68 0.95
C LEU A 651 -18.13 20.21 1.40
N LEU A 652 -18.44 18.93 1.14
CA LEU A 652 -19.70 18.33 1.56
C LEU A 652 -19.84 18.33 3.09
N MET A 653 -18.79 17.90 3.80
CA MET A 653 -18.81 17.75 5.25
C MET A 653 -18.82 19.06 6.03
N GLU A 654 -18.07 20.08 5.59
CA GLU A 654 -17.88 21.32 6.34
C GLU A 654 -18.84 22.43 5.92
N ARG A 655 -19.22 22.50 4.63
CA ARG A 655 -20.02 23.61 4.08
C ARG A 655 -21.44 23.21 3.74
N ASP A 656 -21.63 22.04 3.13
CA ASP A 656 -22.93 21.65 2.57
C ASP A 656 -23.84 20.90 3.58
N GLY A 657 -23.51 20.94 4.88
CA GLY A 657 -24.31 20.33 5.96
C GLY A 657 -24.07 18.83 6.16
N GLY A 658 -22.96 18.29 5.63
CA GLY A 658 -22.58 16.89 5.80
C GLY A 658 -23.47 15.93 5.05
N LEU A 659 -23.94 14.87 5.73
CA LEU A 659 -24.80 13.87 5.11
C LEU A 659 -26.28 14.27 5.07
N GLU A 660 -26.60 15.53 5.33
CA GLU A 660 -27.95 16.08 5.22
C GLU A 660 -28.19 16.72 3.85
N GLY A 661 -29.46 17.04 3.54
CA GLY A 661 -29.83 17.61 2.25
C GLY A 661 -29.75 16.62 1.06
N LYS A 662 -29.93 17.16 -0.16
CA LYS A 662 -30.00 16.35 -1.39
C LYS A 662 -28.68 15.65 -1.70
N ARG A 663 -27.58 16.40 -1.64
CA ARG A 663 -26.22 15.90 -1.92
C ARG A 663 -25.72 14.95 -0.85
N GLY A 664 -25.97 15.24 0.43
CA GLY A 664 -25.65 14.33 1.53
C GLY A 664 -26.42 13.01 1.45
N ALA A 665 -27.68 13.02 1.02
CA ALA A 665 -28.44 11.79 0.75
C ALA A 665 -27.82 10.97 -0.39
N ALA A 666 -27.34 11.61 -1.46
CA ALA A 666 -26.62 10.93 -2.54
C ALA A 666 -25.27 10.36 -2.07
N ALA A 667 -24.53 11.10 -1.24
CA ALA A 667 -23.28 10.63 -0.65
C ALA A 667 -23.50 9.42 0.30
N ARG A 668 -24.63 9.35 1.01
CA ARG A 668 -25.00 8.12 1.77
C ARG A 668 -25.17 6.92 0.84
N VAL A 669 -25.80 7.11 -0.33
CA VAL A 669 -25.92 6.05 -1.34
C VAL A 669 -24.53 5.60 -1.80
N LEU A 670 -23.63 6.55 -2.10
CA LEU A 670 -22.25 6.25 -2.47
C LEU A 670 -21.50 5.44 -1.40
N LEU A 671 -21.58 5.85 -0.12
CA LEU A 671 -20.93 5.13 0.99
C LEU A 671 -21.43 3.69 1.13
N TYR A 672 -22.75 3.47 0.96
CA TYR A 672 -23.31 2.12 0.95
C TYR A 672 -22.88 1.33 -0.28
N LEU A 673 -22.85 1.97 -1.46
CA LEU A 673 -22.43 1.35 -2.71
C LEU A 673 -20.99 0.86 -2.66
N PHE A 674 -20.10 1.52 -1.92
CA PHE A 674 -18.71 1.05 -1.72
C PHE A 674 -18.48 0.29 -0.41
N GLU A 675 -19.56 -0.08 0.29
CA GLU A 675 -19.50 -0.79 1.60
C GLU A 675 -18.60 -0.09 2.64
N ARG A 676 -18.45 1.24 2.54
CA ARG A 676 -17.74 2.07 3.52
C ARG A 676 -18.66 2.48 4.67
N ASP A 677 -19.62 1.62 5.00
CA ASP A 677 -20.69 1.89 5.95
C ASP A 677 -20.24 1.86 7.41
N PHE A 678 -18.99 1.46 7.70
CA PHE A 678 -18.40 1.61 9.04
C PHE A 678 -18.48 3.07 9.50
N GLY A 679 -18.14 4.04 8.65
CA GLY A 679 -18.29 5.47 8.96
C GLY A 679 -19.74 5.92 9.18
N VAL A 680 -20.71 5.22 8.58
CA VAL A 680 -22.15 5.48 8.76
C VAL A 680 -22.71 4.77 10.02
N LYS A 681 -22.11 3.64 10.42
CA LYS A 681 -22.46 2.91 11.66
C LYS A 681 -21.95 3.64 12.89
N THR A 682 -20.81 4.32 12.84
CA THR A 682 -20.30 5.14 13.96
C THR A 682 -21.29 6.26 14.33
N LEU A 683 -21.89 6.92 13.34
CA LEU A 683 -22.95 7.92 13.55
C LEU A 683 -24.22 7.39 14.24
N ARG A 684 -24.44 6.08 14.28
CA ARG A 684 -25.62 5.44 14.90
C ARG A 684 -25.33 4.83 16.26
N GLY A 685 -24.06 4.77 16.67
CA GLY A 685 -23.62 4.17 17.93
C GLY A 685 -23.54 5.14 19.11
N GLY A 686 -23.94 6.41 18.91
CA GLY A 686 -24.06 7.44 19.96
C GLY A 686 -25.39 7.39 20.69
#